data_AF-A0AAE0UGH5-F1
#
_entry.id   AF-A0AAE0UGH5-F1
#
_cell.length_a   1.000
_cell.length_b   1.000
_cell.length_c   1.000
_cell.angle_alpha   90.00
_cell.angle_beta   90.00
_cell.angle_gamma   90.00
#
_symmetry.space_group_name_H-M   'P 1'
#
loop_
_entity.id
_entity.type
_entity.pdbx_description
1 polymer ?
#
loop_
_entity_poly.entity_id
_entity_poly.type
_entity_poly.pdbx_seq_one_letter_code
_entity_poly.pdbx_strand_id
1 'polypeptide(L)'
;MERYLIKRTPPSGSLKRKASDNPADSTPAPAKRLHIVDSPSQETKYHGDEYDSWKGQVKSAIDQVEARSATRSKEDRIKALGVLLKSVNNCPCKPGSHGPNKACHISQCVAAVYEESPDALYRAAREPCPCGFVWPSCTDVFHICGLDHLAYSLDKEGKHVAAFSTALGLIRLDPAHPMGYCRAAKILRGLTKKQDGWGQDGWGQYEENQTKALALSNILRDSKLDPSHSVRDLIVRFVRSGLYNMEQYRRVKKDSQCHILLRQMASMLGMPESKRDPVEKLPRELLTMIWSQLDTRDLMRCERVNKKWQKLLLSDSVLWNEVSLGRPGKPARFFPRFLNKHKGMRSLTIHDTSYFKMSHDKLEMIMRGLPKLERICLHRRMRLNNPYGPKDVPKLLGGVKGKHLAMLTHLSLDQLDTRTTGQLLALTSTSLQVLDLQGFSGKHLDEIMKQQSWPSLRKLRLKKRDDDADLNIINGQLNLNGLMNLTPYLEELHIEGYGFSFVHFINTHPFDKVPLSDVRPWQNLHSLYLGSVGKHDNLENMVQGAGVLPALPNLRSIEILSDSIHLISYLFTTCDEKGSPLPNIINDLDGTTAESGIASAGWPRLEVFRSRGPISTGILRKALGEAAASGSLKVLELAINSEESMFGTTPRQLDLKNWAFASSSSVRHLGLHHFNWAPHHASFEGKPFIDWLEKFPNVDTVTVAPGRHKDVLPFIGALITHPKIKTLYFDPRGMANPETYEAIQLGMTCGVRLLGLNHGPSNAFDGGGFDGANRDRGQRA
;
A
#
# COMPACT_ATOMS: atom_id res chain seq x y z
N MET A 1 7.67 23.70 59.02
CA MET A 1 8.18 22.36 59.41
C MET A 1 9.32 22.03 58.42
N GLU A 2 10.46 22.70 58.53
CA GLU A 2 11.67 22.25 59.25
C GLU A 2 12.18 20.88 58.75
N ARG A 3 13.42 20.66 58.24
CA ARG A 3 14.65 21.45 58.05
C ARG A 3 15.50 20.81 56.94
N TYR A 4 16.24 21.64 56.23
CA TYR A 4 17.41 21.31 55.40
C TYR A 4 18.53 20.61 56.23
N LEU A 5 19.42 19.82 55.59
CA LEU A 5 20.86 20.17 55.45
C LEU A 5 21.73 19.06 54.82
N ILE A 6 22.67 19.56 54.02
CA ILE A 6 23.83 18.97 53.35
C ILE A 6 24.91 18.54 54.38
N LYS A 7 25.73 17.52 54.09
CA LYS A 7 27.16 17.50 54.48
C LYS A 7 28.05 16.60 53.60
N ARG A 8 29.13 17.20 53.09
CA ARG A 8 30.30 16.62 52.41
C ARG A 8 31.41 16.33 53.44
N THR A 9 32.01 15.12 53.38
CA THR A 9 33.45 14.64 53.52
C THR A 9 34.48 15.33 54.46
N PRO A 10 35.71 14.77 54.72
CA PRO A 10 36.28 13.39 54.94
C PRO A 10 37.30 13.41 56.17
N PRO A 11 38.55 12.85 56.18
CA PRO A 11 39.14 11.49 56.04
C PRO A 11 39.99 11.01 57.28
N SER A 12 40.42 9.73 57.34
CA SER A 12 41.72 9.26 57.91
C SER A 12 41.76 7.72 57.86
N GLY A 13 42.70 7.10 57.15
CA GLY A 13 43.97 6.56 57.67
C GLY A 13 43.81 5.03 57.85
N SER A 14 44.63 4.11 57.34
CA SER A 14 46.03 4.11 56.93
C SER A 14 46.28 2.84 56.08
N LEU A 15 46.95 2.98 54.92
CA LEU A 15 48.26 2.41 54.59
C LEU A 15 48.52 0.95 55.01
N LYS A 16 48.62 0.04 54.02
CA LYS A 16 49.92 -0.52 53.60
C LYS A 16 49.80 -1.30 52.28
N ARG A 17 50.37 -0.70 51.23
CA ARG A 17 50.96 -1.44 50.10
C ARG A 17 52.24 -2.12 50.60
N LYS A 18 52.48 -3.36 50.17
CA LYS A 18 53.83 -3.80 49.80
C LYS A 18 53.78 -4.25 48.35
N ALA A 19 54.69 -3.67 47.58
CA ALA A 19 54.99 -3.97 46.19
C ALA A 19 56.17 -4.95 46.11
N SER A 20 56.50 -5.33 44.87
CA SER A 20 57.69 -6.07 44.42
C SER A 20 57.49 -7.61 44.49
N ASP A 21 57.72 -8.43 43.46
CA ASP A 21 58.51 -8.30 42.24
C ASP A 21 57.98 -9.22 41.12
N ASN A 22 58.22 -8.83 39.87
CA ASN A 22 58.44 -9.69 38.69
C ASN A 22 59.82 -9.25 38.14
N PRO A 23 60.58 -10.03 37.33
CA PRO A 23 60.20 -11.21 36.53
C PRO A 23 61.27 -12.34 36.51
N ALA A 24 60.95 -13.50 35.92
CA ALA A 24 61.79 -14.20 34.92
C ALA A 24 61.34 -15.66 34.68
N ASP A 25 61.28 -15.98 33.39
CA ASP A 25 61.44 -17.27 32.72
C ASP A 25 61.56 -18.56 33.56
N SER A 26 60.59 -19.45 33.35
CA SER A 26 60.89 -20.86 33.08
C SER A 26 59.72 -21.48 32.31
N THR A 27 59.94 -21.71 31.02
CA THR A 27 59.18 -22.68 30.23
C THR A 27 59.26 -24.05 30.89
N PRO A 28 58.18 -24.84 30.81
CA PRO A 28 58.38 -26.17 30.25
C PRO A 28 57.35 -26.52 29.17
N ALA A 29 57.91 -27.20 28.17
CA ALA A 29 57.38 -27.95 27.04
C ALA A 29 55.90 -28.40 27.04
N PRO A 30 55.31 -28.58 25.83
CA PRO A 30 53.89 -28.80 25.62
C PRO A 30 53.47 -30.21 26.07
N ALA A 31 52.44 -30.27 26.92
CA ALA A 31 51.72 -31.51 27.17
C ALA A 31 50.94 -31.89 25.89
N LYS A 32 51.48 -32.87 25.18
CA LYS A 32 50.88 -33.75 24.16
C LYS A 32 49.44 -33.39 23.76
N ARG A 33 49.29 -32.84 22.54
CA ARG A 33 48.05 -32.95 21.76
C ARG A 33 47.65 -34.43 21.71
N LEU A 34 46.64 -34.82 22.46
CA LEU A 34 45.80 -35.94 22.08
C LEU A 34 45.06 -35.48 20.82
N HIS A 35 45.56 -35.94 19.67
CA HIS A 35 44.82 -35.95 18.42
C HIS A 35 43.51 -36.73 18.67
N ILE A 36 42.42 -36.01 18.96
CA ILE A 36 41.09 -36.54 18.70
C ILE A 36 40.85 -36.25 17.23
N VAL A 37 40.97 -37.31 16.44
CA VAL A 37 40.59 -37.34 15.04
C VAL A 37 39.09 -36.98 14.98
N ASP A 38 38.78 -35.77 14.52
CA ASP A 38 37.46 -35.46 13.97
C ASP A 38 37.30 -36.32 12.71
N SER A 39 36.59 -37.45 12.83
CA SER A 39 36.20 -38.25 11.67
C SER A 39 34.95 -37.62 11.01
N PRO A 40 35.04 -37.14 9.76
CA PRO A 40 33.89 -36.64 9.01
C PRO A 40 33.13 -37.82 8.41
N SER A 41 32.34 -38.55 9.23
CA SER A 41 31.51 -39.66 8.73
C SER A 41 30.39 -40.08 9.72
N GLN A 42 29.56 -39.16 10.22
CA GLN A 42 28.40 -39.54 11.06
C GLN A 42 27.06 -39.61 10.31
N GLU A 43 26.94 -39.07 9.09
CA GLU A 43 25.70 -39.20 8.29
C GLU A 43 25.44 -40.61 7.74
N THR A 44 26.43 -41.51 7.77
CA THR A 44 26.32 -42.89 7.27
C THR A 44 26.14 -43.96 8.35
N LYS A 45 25.93 -43.57 9.62
CA LYS A 45 26.02 -44.52 10.75
C LYS A 45 24.76 -45.37 11.00
N TYR A 46 23.63 -45.05 10.37
CA TYR A 46 22.34 -45.68 10.67
C TYR A 46 21.57 -46.03 9.38
N HIS A 47 21.99 -47.10 8.71
CA HIS A 47 21.25 -47.70 7.59
C HIS A 47 21.13 -49.21 7.79
N GLY A 48 19.93 -49.74 7.55
CA GLY A 48 19.61 -51.16 7.69
C GLY A 48 18.20 -51.40 8.26
N ASP A 49 17.68 -52.60 8.05
CA ASP A 49 16.31 -53.00 8.42
C ASP A 49 16.02 -52.80 9.92
N GLU A 50 17.03 -52.93 10.78
CA GLU A 50 16.92 -52.68 12.22
C GLU A 50 16.66 -51.21 12.56
N TYR A 51 17.28 -50.27 11.83
CA TYR A 51 17.09 -48.84 12.04
C TYR A 51 15.73 -48.36 11.54
N ASP A 52 15.30 -48.81 10.36
CA ASP A 52 13.98 -48.49 9.83
C ASP A 52 12.86 -49.11 10.66
N SER A 53 13.06 -50.33 11.18
CA SER A 53 12.19 -50.96 12.17
C SER A 53 12.11 -50.13 13.46
N TRP A 54 13.25 -49.71 14.02
CA TRP A 54 13.28 -48.85 15.21
C TRP A 54 12.57 -47.51 14.99
N LYS A 55 12.81 -46.84 13.86
CA LYS A 55 12.12 -45.61 13.47
C LYS A 55 10.60 -45.82 13.38
N GLY A 56 10.17 -46.92 12.78
CA GLY A 56 8.76 -47.34 12.74
C GLY A 56 8.17 -47.54 14.13
N GLN A 57 8.90 -48.17 15.04
CA GLN A 57 8.49 -48.37 16.44
C GLN A 57 8.37 -47.06 17.21
N VAL A 58 9.30 -46.11 17.04
CA VAL A 58 9.23 -44.78 17.67
C VAL A 58 8.03 -44.02 17.15
N LYS A 59 7.79 -44.00 15.83
CA LYS A 59 6.63 -43.33 15.24
C LYS A 59 5.31 -43.93 15.72
N SER A 60 5.18 -45.25 15.68
CA SER A 60 3.99 -45.95 16.17
C SER A 60 3.75 -45.70 17.66
N ALA A 61 4.81 -45.66 18.48
CA ALA A 61 4.68 -45.36 19.90
C ALA A 61 4.24 -43.90 20.16
N ILE A 62 4.70 -42.94 19.35
CA ILE A 62 4.22 -41.55 19.39
C ILE A 62 2.72 -41.51 19.04
N ASP A 63 2.31 -42.13 17.93
CA ASP A 63 0.92 -42.17 17.49
C ASP A 63 0.01 -42.82 18.56
N GLN A 64 0.48 -43.87 19.25
CA GLN A 64 -0.24 -44.51 20.35
C GLN A 64 -0.42 -43.60 21.56
N VAL A 65 0.61 -42.82 21.92
CA VAL A 65 0.55 -41.85 23.02
C VAL A 65 -0.42 -40.72 22.67
N GLU A 66 -0.42 -40.23 21.43
CA GLU A 66 -1.34 -39.19 20.97
C GLU A 66 -2.79 -39.68 20.92
N ALA A 67 -3.05 -40.84 20.31
CA ALA A 67 -4.40 -41.42 20.25
C ALA A 67 -4.99 -41.70 21.64
N ARG A 68 -4.17 -42.15 22.59
CA ARG A 68 -4.60 -42.45 23.97
C ARG A 68 -4.63 -41.22 24.88
N SER A 69 -4.06 -40.10 24.47
CA SER A 69 -4.22 -38.82 25.19
C SER A 69 -5.67 -38.30 25.13
N ALA A 70 -6.48 -38.81 24.21
CA ALA A 70 -7.91 -38.51 24.07
C ALA A 70 -8.83 -39.41 24.92
N THR A 71 -8.33 -40.48 25.55
CA THR A 71 -9.13 -41.40 26.38
C THR A 71 -9.08 -41.02 27.86
N ARG A 72 -10.13 -41.36 28.62
CA ARG A 72 -10.21 -41.04 30.07
C ARG A 72 -9.36 -41.95 30.97
N SER A 73 -8.78 -43.03 30.43
CA SER A 73 -8.01 -44.02 31.22
C SER A 73 -6.59 -43.54 31.52
N LYS A 74 -6.25 -43.38 32.82
CA LYS A 74 -4.90 -43.01 33.28
C LYS A 74 -3.90 -44.16 33.10
N GLU A 75 -4.34 -45.40 33.25
CA GLU A 75 -3.49 -46.59 33.11
C GLU A 75 -3.04 -46.82 31.67
N ASP A 76 -3.92 -46.61 30.70
CA ASP A 76 -3.58 -46.81 29.28
C ASP A 76 -2.60 -45.78 28.76
N ARG A 77 -2.64 -44.56 29.31
CA ARG A 77 -1.68 -43.48 29.05
C ARG A 77 -0.31 -43.79 29.65
N ILE A 78 -0.24 -44.31 30.87
CA ILE A 78 1.02 -44.75 31.50
C ILE A 78 1.65 -45.91 30.72
N LYS A 79 0.85 -46.89 30.28
CA LYS A 79 1.32 -48.01 29.43
C LYS A 79 1.89 -47.50 28.12
N ALA A 80 1.21 -46.56 27.45
CA ALA A 80 1.70 -45.97 26.20
C ALA A 80 3.02 -45.20 26.38
N LEU A 81 3.18 -44.48 27.49
CA LEU A 81 4.45 -43.82 27.83
C LEU A 81 5.59 -44.83 28.07
N GLY A 82 5.29 -45.96 28.69
CA GLY A 82 6.25 -47.06 28.85
C GLY A 82 6.71 -47.64 27.52
N VAL A 83 5.79 -47.80 26.55
CA VAL A 83 6.12 -48.22 25.18
C VAL A 83 7.01 -47.19 24.49
N LEU A 84 6.68 -45.91 24.57
CA LEU A 84 7.50 -44.84 23.97
C LEU A 84 8.91 -44.79 24.57
N LEU A 85 9.04 -44.84 25.90
CA LEU A 85 10.34 -44.86 26.58
C LEU A 85 11.17 -46.08 26.15
N LYS A 86 10.54 -47.26 26.02
CA LYS A 86 11.23 -48.47 25.55
C LYS A 86 11.70 -48.32 24.10
N SER A 87 10.83 -47.83 23.21
CA SER A 87 11.18 -47.57 21.80
C SER A 87 12.32 -46.56 21.68
N VAL A 88 12.30 -45.48 22.46
CA VAL A 88 13.38 -44.48 22.50
C VAL A 88 14.70 -45.09 23.01
N ASN A 89 14.66 -45.88 24.07
CA ASN A 89 15.86 -46.52 24.64
C ASN A 89 16.47 -47.59 23.73
N ASN A 90 15.71 -48.14 22.78
CA ASN A 90 16.22 -49.05 21.75
C ASN A 90 17.03 -48.33 20.65
N CYS A 91 17.25 -47.01 20.77
CA CYS A 91 18.07 -46.28 19.82
C CYS A 91 19.48 -46.90 19.73
N PRO A 92 20.06 -47.06 18.51
CA PRO A 92 21.36 -47.69 18.36
C PRO A 92 22.53 -46.90 18.98
N CYS A 93 22.29 -45.66 19.45
CA CYS A 93 23.23 -44.94 20.31
C CYS A 93 23.43 -45.56 21.71
N LYS A 94 22.68 -46.63 22.05
CA LYS A 94 22.73 -47.40 23.30
C LYS A 94 22.75 -46.49 24.53
N PRO A 95 21.65 -45.76 24.80
CA PRO A 95 21.59 -44.92 25.98
C PRO A 95 21.70 -45.80 27.23
N GLY A 96 22.76 -45.62 28.01
CA GLY A 96 22.77 -46.13 29.37
C GLY A 96 21.56 -45.56 30.12
N SER A 97 20.91 -46.37 30.96
CA SER A 97 19.76 -45.88 31.75
C SER A 97 20.25 -45.10 32.96
N HIS A 98 20.31 -43.77 32.83
CA HIS A 98 20.35 -42.89 33.99
C HIS A 98 18.88 -42.61 34.37
N GLY A 99 18.39 -43.26 35.43
CA GLY A 99 16.98 -43.23 35.83
C GLY A 99 16.34 -41.83 35.87
N PRO A 100 15.01 -41.71 35.69
CA PRO A 100 14.32 -40.48 35.32
C PRO A 100 14.37 -39.34 36.36
N ASN A 101 14.67 -39.65 37.63
CA ASN A 101 14.54 -38.72 38.78
C ASN A 101 15.86 -38.53 39.56
N LYS A 102 17.00 -38.36 38.88
CA LYS A 102 18.28 -38.16 39.58
C LYS A 102 18.64 -36.68 39.67
N ALA A 103 18.67 -36.15 40.90
CA ALA A 103 19.01 -34.76 41.22
C ALA A 103 20.36 -34.29 40.65
N CYS A 104 21.32 -35.20 40.42
CA CYS A 104 22.62 -34.88 39.79
C CYS A 104 22.48 -34.36 38.35
N HIS A 105 21.44 -34.80 37.61
CA HIS A 105 21.16 -34.33 36.26
C HIS A 105 20.67 -32.88 36.25
N ILE A 106 19.69 -32.61 37.13
CA ILE A 106 19.08 -31.29 37.29
C ILE A 106 20.12 -30.30 37.82
N SER A 107 20.82 -30.63 38.91
CA SER A 107 21.85 -29.76 39.50
C SER A 107 22.96 -29.40 38.53
N GLN A 108 23.50 -30.34 37.75
CA GLN A 108 24.63 -30.05 36.85
C GLN A 108 24.22 -29.11 35.71
N CYS A 109 23.07 -29.35 35.06
CA CYS A 109 22.60 -28.48 33.99
C CYS A 109 22.17 -27.11 34.53
N VAL A 110 21.57 -27.05 35.71
CA VAL A 110 21.16 -25.79 36.32
C VAL A 110 22.37 -24.99 36.79
N ALA A 111 23.35 -25.60 37.46
CA ALA A 111 24.59 -24.92 37.83
C ALA A 111 25.30 -24.33 36.60
N ALA A 112 25.36 -25.08 35.50
CA ALA A 112 26.02 -24.64 34.28
C ALA A 112 25.37 -23.41 33.63
N VAL A 113 24.05 -23.20 33.77
CA VAL A 113 23.41 -21.97 33.24
C VAL A 113 23.62 -20.74 34.14
N TYR A 114 24.14 -20.93 35.36
CA TYR A 114 24.54 -19.85 36.27
C TYR A 114 26.02 -19.50 36.18
N GLU A 115 26.85 -20.33 35.54
CA GLU A 115 28.24 -19.99 35.25
C GLU A 115 28.34 -18.74 34.36
N GLU A 116 29.41 -17.97 34.54
CA GLU A 116 29.66 -16.75 33.74
C GLU A 116 29.95 -17.07 32.26
N SER A 117 30.47 -18.27 31.98
CA SER A 117 30.79 -18.66 30.63
C SER A 117 29.54 -19.08 29.85
N PRO A 118 29.23 -18.47 28.70
CA PRO A 118 28.04 -18.79 27.91
C PRO A 118 28.07 -20.21 27.30
N ASP A 119 29.24 -20.87 27.27
CA ASP A 119 29.43 -22.24 26.80
C ASP A 119 29.30 -23.30 27.91
N ALA A 120 29.09 -22.90 29.16
CA ALA A 120 29.15 -23.78 30.32
C ALA A 120 28.15 -24.94 30.23
N LEU A 121 26.91 -24.67 29.81
CA LEU A 121 25.92 -25.73 29.61
C LEU A 121 26.31 -26.68 28.47
N TYR A 122 27.00 -26.20 27.42
CA TYR A 122 27.49 -27.05 26.34
C TYR A 122 28.59 -28.00 26.86
N ARG A 123 29.53 -27.49 27.67
CA ARG A 123 30.58 -28.30 28.31
C ARG A 123 29.97 -29.30 29.28
N ALA A 124 29.13 -28.84 30.20
CA ALA A 124 28.45 -29.67 31.19
C ALA A 124 27.61 -30.78 30.57
N ALA A 125 27.00 -30.53 29.40
CA ALA A 125 26.23 -31.53 28.65
C ALA A 125 27.09 -32.69 28.13
N ARG A 126 28.35 -32.42 27.79
CA ARG A 126 29.30 -33.41 27.24
C ARG A 126 30.16 -34.09 28.30
N GLU A 127 30.29 -33.49 29.48
CA GLU A 127 31.02 -34.06 30.60
C GLU A 127 30.23 -35.21 31.25
N PRO A 128 30.93 -36.26 31.76
CA PRO A 128 30.32 -37.28 32.58
C PRO A 128 29.58 -36.70 33.79
N CYS A 129 28.52 -37.37 34.22
CA CYS A 129 27.81 -37.04 35.44
C CYS A 129 28.73 -37.27 36.65
N PRO A 130 28.66 -36.45 37.72
CA PRO A 130 29.41 -36.68 38.96
C PRO A 130 29.19 -38.06 39.60
N CYS A 131 28.10 -38.75 39.26
CA CYS A 131 27.83 -40.13 39.70
C CYS A 131 28.53 -41.22 38.84
N GLY A 132 29.42 -40.84 37.93
CA GLY A 132 30.16 -41.74 37.03
C GLY A 132 29.41 -42.13 35.75
N PHE A 133 28.19 -41.62 35.54
CA PHE A 133 27.41 -41.94 34.35
C PHE A 133 27.88 -41.13 33.12
N VAL A 134 28.17 -41.82 32.02
CA VAL A 134 28.54 -41.20 30.74
C VAL A 134 27.29 -41.02 29.89
N TRP A 135 27.02 -39.78 29.50
CA TRP A 135 25.83 -39.46 28.72
C TRP A 135 25.98 -39.89 27.25
N PRO A 136 24.96 -40.52 26.66
CA PRO A 136 24.95 -40.82 25.24
C PRO A 136 24.82 -39.51 24.43
N SER A 137 25.50 -39.43 23.30
CA SER A 137 25.32 -38.36 22.31
C SER A 137 24.66 -38.93 21.05
N CYS A 138 23.60 -38.29 20.55
CA CYS A 138 22.91 -38.70 19.32
C CYS A 138 22.32 -37.49 18.60
N THR A 139 22.57 -37.38 17.30
CA THR A 139 22.00 -36.31 16.45
C THR A 139 20.82 -36.81 15.60
N ASP A 140 20.34 -38.03 15.84
CA ASP A 140 19.23 -38.62 15.10
C ASP A 140 17.90 -37.91 15.41
N VAL A 141 17.21 -37.47 14.36
CA VAL A 141 15.98 -36.67 14.48
C VAL A 141 14.85 -37.48 15.14
N PHE A 142 14.74 -38.79 14.91
CA PHE A 142 13.69 -39.62 15.51
C PHE A 142 13.95 -39.85 17.00
N HIS A 143 15.22 -39.94 17.42
CA HIS A 143 15.56 -40.01 18.84
C HIS A 143 15.19 -38.69 19.55
N ILE A 144 15.54 -37.56 18.95
CA ILE A 144 15.21 -36.22 19.47
C ILE A 144 13.68 -36.03 19.53
N CYS A 145 12.95 -36.40 18.48
CA CYS A 145 11.49 -36.32 18.45
C CYS A 145 10.85 -37.22 19.51
N GLY A 146 11.28 -38.48 19.62
CA GLY A 146 10.74 -39.41 20.61
C GLY A 146 10.91 -38.93 22.05
N LEU A 147 12.07 -38.38 22.39
CA LEU A 147 12.31 -37.78 23.71
C LEU A 147 11.52 -36.48 23.94
N ASP A 148 11.32 -35.66 22.91
CA ASP A 148 10.49 -34.45 23.04
C ASP A 148 9.01 -34.78 23.28
N HIS A 149 8.47 -35.77 22.57
CA HIS A 149 7.12 -36.29 22.81
C HIS A 149 7.01 -36.94 24.19
N LEU A 150 8.03 -37.69 24.63
CA LEU A 150 8.06 -38.26 25.98
C LEU A 150 8.04 -37.16 27.06
N ALA A 151 8.89 -36.14 26.94
CA ALA A 151 8.92 -35.01 27.86
C ALA A 151 7.58 -34.25 27.88
N TYR A 152 6.98 -34.02 26.72
CA TYR A 152 5.67 -33.39 26.60
C TYR A 152 4.57 -34.18 27.31
N SER A 153 4.50 -35.49 27.06
CA SER A 153 3.45 -36.33 27.62
C SER A 153 3.63 -36.56 29.13
N LEU A 154 4.87 -36.66 29.62
CA LEU A 154 5.14 -36.66 31.07
C LEU A 154 4.66 -35.37 31.76
N ASP A 155 4.85 -34.22 31.11
CA ASP A 155 4.38 -32.93 31.63
C ASP A 155 2.85 -32.89 31.70
N LYS A 156 2.17 -33.42 30.67
CA LYS A 156 0.71 -33.54 30.62
C LYS A 156 0.13 -34.48 31.67
N GLU A 157 0.85 -35.54 32.03
CA GLU A 157 0.44 -36.49 33.09
C GLU A 157 0.79 -36.01 34.51
N GLY A 158 1.22 -34.75 34.69
CA GLY A 158 1.58 -34.18 35.99
C GLY A 158 2.94 -34.63 36.52
N LYS A 159 3.73 -35.39 35.74
CA LYS A 159 5.07 -35.86 36.09
C LYS A 159 6.14 -34.82 35.72
N HIS A 160 5.97 -33.59 36.19
CA HIS A 160 6.74 -32.43 35.76
C HIS A 160 8.27 -32.54 36.01
N VAL A 161 8.70 -33.15 37.12
CA VAL A 161 10.14 -33.34 37.41
C VAL A 161 10.78 -34.30 36.40
N ALA A 162 10.10 -35.40 36.08
CA ALA A 162 10.56 -36.35 35.07
C ALA A 162 10.53 -35.74 33.66
N ALA A 163 9.51 -34.92 33.36
CA ALA A 163 9.43 -34.16 32.11
C ALA A 163 10.61 -33.19 31.96
N PHE A 164 10.94 -32.44 33.02
CA PHE A 164 12.06 -31.50 33.03
C PHE A 164 13.40 -32.22 32.89
N SER A 165 13.60 -33.31 33.63
CA SER A 165 14.77 -34.19 33.50
C SER A 165 14.91 -34.74 32.07
N THR A 166 13.81 -35.16 31.44
CA THR A 166 13.81 -35.63 30.04
C THR A 166 14.19 -34.50 29.07
N ALA A 167 13.72 -33.27 29.31
CA ALA A 167 14.08 -32.09 28.52
C ALA A 167 15.57 -31.72 28.65
N LEU A 168 16.17 -31.88 29.82
CA LEU A 168 17.62 -31.74 30.01
C LEU A 168 18.39 -32.88 29.31
N GLY A 169 17.80 -34.08 29.28
CA GLY A 169 18.34 -35.22 28.53
C GLY A 169 18.46 -34.92 27.03
N LEU A 170 17.50 -34.20 26.45
CA LEU A 170 17.59 -33.69 25.07
C LEU A 170 18.79 -32.75 24.87
N ILE A 171 19.08 -31.86 25.83
CA ILE A 171 20.23 -30.96 25.76
C ILE A 171 21.54 -31.76 25.82
N ARG A 172 21.59 -32.84 26.60
CA ARG A 172 22.78 -33.71 26.67
C ARG A 172 22.96 -34.56 25.43
N LEU A 173 21.87 -35.04 24.86
CA LEU A 173 21.88 -35.86 23.65
C LEU A 173 22.45 -35.08 22.46
N ASP A 174 22.01 -33.83 22.29
CA ASP A 174 22.59 -32.89 21.33
C ASP A 174 22.50 -31.43 21.86
N PRO A 175 23.57 -30.91 22.47
CA PRO A 175 23.58 -29.54 23.00
C PRO A 175 23.56 -28.46 21.91
N ALA A 176 23.81 -28.83 20.64
CA ALA A 176 23.69 -27.97 19.48
C ALA A 176 22.31 -28.05 18.81
N HIS A 177 21.32 -28.71 19.43
CA HIS A 177 19.94 -28.77 18.96
C HIS A 177 19.00 -27.90 19.80
N PRO A 178 18.07 -27.12 19.20
CA PRO A 178 17.26 -26.14 19.95
C PRO A 178 16.11 -26.77 20.76
N MET A 179 15.76 -28.04 20.50
CA MET A 179 14.57 -28.68 21.07
C MET A 179 14.61 -28.78 22.60
N GLY A 180 15.73 -29.22 23.18
CA GLY A 180 15.87 -29.40 24.63
C GLY A 180 15.67 -28.09 25.40
N TYR A 181 16.30 -27.00 24.93
CA TYR A 181 16.15 -25.66 25.51
C TYR A 181 14.69 -25.17 25.46
N CYS A 182 14.04 -25.34 24.31
CA CYS A 182 12.62 -24.98 24.13
C CYS A 182 11.71 -25.77 25.08
N ARG A 183 11.94 -27.08 25.22
CA ARG A 183 11.13 -27.96 26.07
C ARG A 183 11.33 -27.63 27.56
N ALA A 184 12.57 -27.44 28.00
CA ALA A 184 12.89 -27.05 29.37
C ALA A 184 12.24 -25.71 29.76
N ALA A 185 12.36 -24.70 28.88
CA ALA A 185 11.73 -23.39 29.09
C ALA A 185 10.20 -23.46 29.13
N LYS A 186 9.56 -24.30 28.28
CA LYS A 186 8.11 -24.50 28.28
C LYS A 186 7.61 -25.13 29.59
N ILE A 187 8.29 -26.17 30.08
CA ILE A 187 7.92 -26.85 31.33
C ILE A 187 8.03 -25.88 32.50
N LEU A 188 9.17 -25.18 32.65
CA LEU A 188 9.36 -24.18 33.71
C LEU A 188 8.31 -23.06 33.66
N ARG A 189 7.99 -22.57 32.46
CA ARG A 189 6.92 -21.57 32.29
C ARG A 189 5.56 -22.12 32.70
N GLY A 190 5.25 -23.37 32.34
CA GLY A 190 4.00 -24.05 32.71
C GLY A 190 3.81 -24.18 34.22
N LEU A 191 4.89 -24.46 34.95
CA LEU A 191 4.90 -24.52 36.41
C LEU A 191 4.62 -23.17 37.10
N THR A 192 4.93 -22.06 36.42
CA THR A 192 4.75 -20.69 36.97
C THR A 192 3.46 -20.00 36.55
N LYS A 193 2.73 -20.54 35.56
CA LYS A 193 1.52 -19.91 35.03
C LYS A 193 0.35 -20.16 35.97
N LYS A 194 -0.13 -19.11 36.65
CA LYS A 194 -1.43 -19.15 37.34
C LYS A 194 -2.54 -19.37 36.31
N GLN A 195 -3.44 -20.31 36.56
CA GLN A 195 -4.64 -20.45 35.74
C GLN A 195 -5.66 -19.39 36.18
N ASP A 196 -5.85 -18.37 35.35
CA ASP A 196 -6.81 -17.29 35.61
C ASP A 196 -8.20 -17.69 35.03
N GLY A 197 -8.84 -18.68 35.66
CA GLY A 197 -10.17 -19.13 35.23
C GLY A 197 -10.93 -19.75 36.39
N TRP A 198 -12.10 -19.19 36.71
CA TRP A 198 -13.11 -19.82 37.57
C TRP A 198 -13.76 -20.97 36.78
N GLY A 199 -13.15 -22.15 36.84
CA GLY A 199 -13.73 -23.40 36.33
C GLY A 199 -14.81 -23.94 37.28
N GLN A 200 -15.75 -24.69 36.73
CA GLN A 200 -17.00 -25.13 37.37
C GLN A 200 -16.80 -26.20 38.49
N ASP A 201 -15.56 -26.62 38.74
CA ASP A 201 -15.14 -27.64 39.70
C ASP A 201 -13.81 -27.26 40.41
N GLY A 202 -13.88 -26.29 41.33
CA GLY A 202 -12.71 -25.68 42.02
C GLY A 202 -11.77 -26.62 42.81
N TRP A 203 -12.11 -27.90 43.00
CA TRP A 203 -11.27 -28.87 43.71
C TRP A 203 -10.16 -29.47 42.83
N GLY A 204 -10.42 -29.74 41.55
CA GLY A 204 -9.42 -30.30 40.63
C GLY A 204 -8.30 -29.30 40.28
N GLN A 205 -8.63 -28.01 40.22
CA GLN A 205 -7.68 -26.93 39.97
C GLN A 205 -6.72 -26.70 41.14
N TYR A 206 -7.17 -26.92 42.38
CA TYR A 206 -6.34 -26.80 43.58
C TYR A 206 -5.27 -27.90 43.63
N GLU A 207 -5.66 -29.15 43.35
CA GLU A 207 -4.75 -30.30 43.35
C GLU A 207 -3.68 -30.21 42.22
N GLU A 208 -4.07 -29.74 41.03
CA GLU A 208 -3.13 -29.52 39.93
C GLU A 208 -2.12 -28.40 40.25
N ASN A 209 -2.58 -27.29 40.83
CA ASN A 209 -1.70 -26.19 41.25
C ASN A 209 -0.75 -26.60 42.38
N GLN A 210 -1.21 -27.44 43.31
CA GLN A 210 -0.37 -28.00 44.38
C GLN A 210 0.71 -28.94 43.80
N THR A 211 0.36 -29.77 42.82
CA THR A 211 1.29 -30.66 42.14
C THR A 211 2.38 -29.89 41.39
N LYS A 212 2.00 -28.80 40.70
CA LYS A 212 2.96 -27.90 40.03
C LYS A 212 3.89 -27.19 41.02
N ALA A 213 3.35 -26.68 42.13
CA ALA A 213 4.14 -26.02 43.16
C ALA A 213 5.14 -27.00 43.83
N LEU A 214 4.72 -28.22 44.11
CA LEU A 214 5.59 -29.27 44.67
C LEU A 214 6.69 -29.66 43.67
N ALA A 215 6.34 -29.83 42.40
CA ALA A 215 7.33 -30.13 41.37
C ALA A 215 8.37 -29.00 41.21
N LEU A 216 7.93 -27.75 41.26
CA LEU A 216 8.83 -26.60 41.20
C LEU A 216 9.76 -26.56 42.42
N SER A 217 9.24 -26.80 43.63
CA SER A 217 10.04 -26.90 44.86
C SER A 217 11.09 -28.01 44.75
N ASN A 218 10.73 -29.17 44.19
CA ASN A 218 11.67 -30.28 43.98
C ASN A 218 12.76 -29.91 42.97
N ILE A 219 12.41 -29.28 41.84
CA ILE A 219 13.39 -28.83 40.84
C ILE A 219 14.37 -27.82 41.44
N LEU A 220 13.88 -26.82 42.20
CA LEU A 220 14.73 -25.81 42.83
C LEU A 220 15.65 -26.42 43.89
N ARG A 221 15.11 -27.32 44.72
CA ARG A 221 15.87 -28.05 45.75
C ARG A 221 16.96 -28.93 45.13
N ASP A 222 16.62 -29.72 44.11
CA ASP A 222 17.57 -30.54 43.37
C ASP A 222 18.63 -29.70 42.67
N SER A 223 18.32 -28.44 42.36
CA SER A 223 19.24 -27.46 41.78
C SER A 223 20.09 -26.71 42.82
N LYS A 224 19.89 -26.95 44.12
CA LYS A 224 20.47 -26.16 45.22
C LYS A 224 20.15 -24.66 45.13
N LEU A 225 19.01 -24.31 44.52
CA LEU A 225 18.49 -22.96 44.44
C LEU A 225 17.46 -22.72 45.56
N ASP A 226 17.36 -21.47 46.01
CA ASP A 226 16.39 -21.09 47.03
C ASP A 226 14.95 -21.29 46.51
N PRO A 227 13.98 -21.72 47.34
CA PRO A 227 12.58 -21.82 46.93
C PRO A 227 11.95 -20.52 46.42
N SER A 228 12.49 -19.36 46.81
CA SER A 228 12.11 -18.02 46.31
C SER A 228 12.82 -17.61 45.03
N HIS A 229 13.67 -18.47 44.46
CA HIS A 229 14.48 -18.15 43.28
C HIS A 229 13.60 -17.77 42.08
N SER A 230 14.07 -16.79 41.32
CA SER A 230 13.38 -16.34 40.10
C SER A 230 13.42 -17.42 39.03
N VAL A 231 12.32 -18.18 38.91
CA VAL A 231 12.14 -19.16 37.81
C VAL A 231 12.22 -18.47 36.45
N ARG A 232 11.81 -17.20 36.37
CA ARG A 232 11.97 -16.39 35.16
C ARG A 232 13.44 -16.21 34.79
N ASP A 233 14.32 -15.97 35.75
CA ASP A 233 15.76 -15.87 35.49
C ASP A 233 16.33 -17.20 34.99
N LEU A 234 15.91 -18.32 35.61
CA LEU A 234 16.28 -19.66 35.15
C LEU A 234 15.87 -19.91 33.68
N ILE A 235 14.63 -19.55 33.32
CA ILE A 235 14.13 -19.64 31.93
C ILE A 235 14.99 -18.79 30.98
N VAL A 236 15.29 -17.54 31.36
CA VAL A 236 16.13 -16.63 30.55
C VAL A 236 17.51 -17.23 30.30
N ARG A 237 18.12 -17.85 31.32
CA ARG A 237 19.46 -18.45 31.22
C ARG A 237 19.49 -19.69 30.33
N PHE A 238 18.47 -20.56 30.40
CA PHE A 238 18.33 -21.67 29.45
C PHE A 238 18.14 -21.20 28.02
N VAL A 239 17.27 -20.20 27.79
CA VAL A 239 17.04 -19.65 26.45
C VAL A 239 18.29 -18.97 25.91
N ARG A 240 19.03 -18.22 26.75
CA ARG A 240 20.30 -17.58 26.37
C ARG A 240 21.37 -18.60 25.99
N SER A 241 21.56 -19.63 26.81
CA SER A 241 22.52 -20.71 26.54
C SER A 241 22.18 -21.43 25.23
N GLY A 242 20.89 -21.69 25.00
CA GLY A 242 20.41 -22.25 23.74
C GLY A 242 20.71 -21.35 22.54
N LEU A 243 20.42 -20.04 22.61
CA LEU A 243 20.73 -19.11 21.52
C LEU A 243 22.23 -19.07 21.21
N TYR A 244 23.08 -19.04 22.25
CA TYR A 244 24.53 -19.02 22.12
C TYR A 244 25.05 -20.32 21.50
N ASN A 245 24.69 -21.48 22.05
CA ASN A 245 25.16 -22.78 21.55
C ASN A 245 24.72 -23.05 20.11
N MET A 246 23.52 -22.60 19.74
CA MET A 246 23.03 -22.66 18.36
C MET A 246 23.73 -21.69 17.41
N GLU A 247 24.34 -20.61 17.89
CA GLU A 247 25.09 -19.66 17.05
C GLU A 247 26.54 -20.12 16.86
N GLN A 248 27.15 -20.72 17.89
CA GLN A 248 28.54 -21.16 17.87
C GLN A 248 28.75 -22.57 17.31
N TYR A 249 27.89 -23.54 17.67
CA TYR A 249 28.15 -24.97 17.45
C TYR A 249 27.15 -25.65 16.49
N ARG A 250 26.24 -24.89 15.89
CA ARG A 250 25.17 -25.44 15.02
C ARG A 250 25.73 -26.15 13.80
N ARG A 251 25.24 -27.37 13.58
CA ARG A 251 25.53 -28.22 12.40
C ARG A 251 24.41 -28.23 11.34
N VAL A 252 23.16 -27.91 11.73
CA VAL A 252 21.95 -28.00 10.87
C VAL A 252 21.66 -26.67 10.16
N LYS A 253 21.07 -26.72 8.94
CA LYS A 253 20.59 -25.56 8.16
C LYS A 253 19.70 -24.62 9.01
N LYS A 254 19.72 -23.31 8.68
CA LYS A 254 19.10 -22.20 9.43
C LYS A 254 17.59 -22.33 9.73
N ASP A 255 16.88 -23.26 9.09
CA ASP A 255 15.41 -23.33 9.04
C ASP A 255 14.77 -24.42 9.91
N SER A 256 15.35 -24.78 11.06
CA SER A 256 14.61 -25.60 12.01
C SER A 256 13.53 -24.76 12.71
N GLN A 257 12.26 -25.17 12.61
CA GLN A 257 11.11 -24.54 13.27
C GLN A 257 11.37 -24.28 14.77
N CYS A 258 12.14 -25.16 15.42
CA CYS A 258 12.54 -25.02 16.82
C CYS A 258 13.53 -23.88 17.08
N HIS A 259 14.35 -23.46 16.12
CA HIS A 259 15.17 -22.25 16.26
C HIS A 259 14.30 -20.98 16.26
N ILE A 260 13.28 -20.95 15.40
CA ILE A 260 12.31 -19.84 15.35
C ILE A 260 11.58 -19.76 16.70
N LEU A 261 11.11 -20.90 17.22
CA LEU A 261 10.49 -20.97 18.55
C LEU A 261 11.41 -20.44 19.66
N LEU A 262 12.70 -20.80 19.65
CA LEU A 262 13.65 -20.33 20.65
C LEU A 262 13.86 -18.81 20.59
N ARG A 263 13.90 -18.23 19.38
CA ARG A 263 13.95 -16.77 19.19
C ARG A 263 12.66 -16.07 19.62
N GLN A 264 11.51 -16.66 19.34
CA GLN A 264 10.22 -16.17 19.81
C GLN A 264 10.15 -16.17 21.34
N MET A 265 10.65 -17.22 21.99
CA MET A 265 10.77 -17.26 23.45
C MET A 265 11.67 -16.15 23.98
N ALA A 266 12.84 -15.93 23.38
CA ALA A 266 13.71 -14.83 23.75
C ALA A 266 13.02 -13.46 23.61
N SER A 267 12.26 -13.27 22.53
CA SER A 267 11.45 -12.06 22.33
C SER A 267 10.37 -11.89 23.39
N MET A 268 9.63 -12.95 23.73
CA MET A 268 8.60 -12.93 24.78
C MET A 268 9.20 -12.63 26.17
N LEU A 269 10.44 -13.04 26.41
CA LEU A 269 11.16 -12.78 27.65
C LEU A 269 11.77 -11.38 27.71
N GLY A 270 11.75 -10.62 26.60
CA GLY A 270 12.33 -9.28 26.50
C GLY A 270 13.85 -9.27 26.38
N MET A 271 14.44 -10.37 25.90
CA MET A 271 15.89 -10.54 25.82
C MET A 271 16.51 -9.67 24.71
N PRO A 272 17.64 -8.97 24.95
CA PRO A 272 18.31 -8.18 23.92
C PRO A 272 18.82 -9.04 22.75
N GLU A 273 19.20 -10.29 23.00
CA GLU A 273 19.73 -11.24 22.00
C GLU A 273 18.69 -11.63 20.93
N SER A 274 17.40 -11.39 21.18
CA SER A 274 16.34 -11.62 20.19
C SER A 274 16.18 -10.47 19.19
N LYS A 275 16.77 -9.30 19.45
CA LYS A 275 16.67 -8.10 18.62
C LYS A 275 17.92 -8.00 17.75
N ARG A 276 17.78 -8.18 16.43
CA ARG A 276 18.87 -7.90 15.48
C ARG A 276 18.57 -6.60 14.74
N ASP A 277 19.57 -5.74 14.61
CA ASP A 277 19.46 -4.54 13.79
C ASP A 277 19.61 -4.94 12.30
N PRO A 278 18.56 -4.80 11.47
CA PRO A 278 18.65 -5.16 10.04
C PRO A 278 19.71 -4.33 9.30
N VAL A 279 20.02 -3.13 9.78
CA VAL A 279 21.06 -2.25 9.22
C VAL A 279 22.47 -2.81 9.45
N GLU A 280 22.65 -3.81 10.31
CA GLU A 280 23.94 -4.51 10.48
C GLU A 280 24.15 -5.67 9.52
N LYS A 281 23.08 -6.18 8.90
CA LYS A 281 23.15 -7.42 8.11
C LYS A 281 22.78 -7.23 6.64
N LEU A 282 21.94 -6.25 6.32
CA LEU A 282 21.47 -6.04 4.97
C LEU A 282 22.38 -5.07 4.20
N PRO A 283 22.65 -5.34 2.91
CA PRO A 283 23.26 -4.39 1.98
C PRO A 283 22.43 -3.11 1.88
N ARG A 284 23.09 -2.01 1.47
CA ARG A 284 22.47 -0.68 1.39
C ARG A 284 21.28 -0.69 0.43
N GLU A 285 21.39 -1.40 -0.67
CA GLU A 285 20.40 -1.48 -1.74
C GLU A 285 19.09 -2.09 -1.23
N LEU A 286 19.19 -3.18 -0.45
CA LEU A 286 18.02 -3.81 0.16
C LEU A 286 17.38 -2.90 1.22
N LEU A 287 18.19 -2.16 1.99
CA LEU A 287 17.68 -1.19 2.94
C LEU A 287 16.93 -0.05 2.22
N THR A 288 17.47 0.47 1.13
CA THR A 288 16.79 1.46 0.27
C THR A 288 15.48 0.91 -0.27
N MET A 289 15.46 -0.31 -0.79
CA MET A 289 14.22 -0.96 -1.28
C MET A 289 13.18 -1.15 -0.18
N ILE A 290 13.59 -1.51 1.03
CA ILE A 290 12.68 -1.64 2.17
C ILE A 290 12.12 -0.27 2.56
N TRP A 291 12.98 0.73 2.68
CA TRP A 291 12.60 2.08 3.07
C TRP A 291 11.75 2.78 2.00
N SER A 292 11.93 2.48 0.71
CA SER A 292 11.11 3.05 -0.37
C SER A 292 9.65 2.58 -0.33
N GLN A 293 9.33 1.53 0.43
CA GLN A 293 7.95 1.10 0.67
C GLN A 293 7.29 1.87 1.83
N LEU A 294 8.04 2.65 2.59
CA LEU A 294 7.54 3.41 3.74
C LEU A 294 7.08 4.80 3.30
N ASP A 295 6.04 5.31 3.96
CA ASP A 295 5.65 6.70 3.77
C ASP A 295 6.67 7.66 4.41
N THR A 296 6.60 8.95 4.04
CA THR A 296 7.51 9.97 4.58
C THR A 296 7.47 10.03 6.12
N ARG A 297 6.32 9.76 6.76
CA ARG A 297 6.19 9.82 8.21
C ARG A 297 6.96 8.69 8.89
N ASP A 298 6.86 7.48 8.33
CA ASP A 298 7.54 6.30 8.83
C ASP A 298 9.04 6.37 8.54
N LEU A 299 9.46 6.95 7.41
CA LEU A 299 10.87 7.29 7.16
C LEU A 299 11.43 8.24 8.25
N MET A 300 10.71 9.30 8.59
CA MET A 300 11.11 10.22 9.68
C MET A 300 11.15 9.53 11.05
N ARG A 301 10.32 8.51 11.29
CA ARG A 301 10.39 7.69 12.52
C ARG A 301 11.62 6.81 12.52
N CYS A 302 11.98 6.24 11.36
CA CYS A 302 13.17 5.40 11.19
C CYS A 302 14.47 6.18 11.47
N GLU A 303 14.53 7.48 11.21
CA GLU A 303 15.66 8.34 11.63
C GLU A 303 15.90 8.33 13.15
N ARG A 304 14.88 8.01 13.97
CA ARG A 304 14.97 8.07 15.43
C ARG A 304 15.36 6.76 16.09
N VAL A 305 15.58 5.70 15.30
CA VAL A 305 15.93 4.36 15.81
C VAL A 305 17.33 4.37 16.43
N ASN A 306 18.35 4.71 15.63
CA ASN A 306 19.72 4.91 16.09
C ASN A 306 20.52 5.79 15.10
N LYS A 307 21.75 6.18 15.49
CA LYS A 307 22.63 7.04 14.66
C LYS A 307 22.98 6.41 13.31
N LYS A 308 23.06 5.08 13.23
CA LYS A 308 23.42 4.35 12.01
C LYS A 308 22.28 4.40 10.99
N TRP A 309 21.05 4.11 11.43
CA TRP A 309 19.83 4.30 10.65
C TRP A 309 19.71 5.72 10.13
N GLN A 310 19.86 6.71 11.02
CA GLN A 310 19.79 8.12 10.65
C GLN A 310 20.81 8.49 9.56
N LYS A 311 22.08 8.07 9.71
CA LYS A 311 23.12 8.37 8.74
C LYS A 311 22.81 7.77 7.36
N LEU A 312 22.35 6.52 7.31
CA LEU A 312 22.03 5.84 6.06
C LEU A 312 20.81 6.45 5.37
N LEU A 313 19.72 6.67 6.11
CA LEU A 313 18.51 7.31 5.59
C LEU A 313 18.79 8.70 5.03
N LEU A 314 19.53 9.54 5.76
CA LEU A 314 19.84 10.90 5.31
C LEU A 314 20.82 10.93 4.12
N SER A 315 21.66 9.91 3.96
CA SER A 315 22.58 9.79 2.83
C SER A 315 21.93 9.31 1.54
N ASP A 316 20.70 8.82 1.62
CA ASP A 316 20.00 8.23 0.49
C ASP A 316 19.17 9.30 -0.23
N SER A 317 19.64 9.74 -1.39
CA SER A 317 18.95 10.75 -2.20
C SER A 317 17.65 10.25 -2.81
N VAL A 318 17.46 8.93 -2.98
CA VAL A 318 16.28 8.36 -3.62
C VAL A 318 15.07 8.49 -2.70
N LEU A 319 15.25 8.21 -1.41
CA LEU A 319 14.18 8.23 -0.41
C LEU A 319 13.59 9.62 -0.16
N TRP A 320 14.37 10.68 -0.36
CA TRP A 320 13.97 12.07 -0.11
C TRP A 320 13.79 12.88 -1.39
N ASN A 321 13.81 12.23 -2.55
CA ASN A 321 13.59 12.91 -3.84
C ASN A 321 12.16 13.44 -3.94
N GLU A 322 11.20 12.64 -3.47
CA GLU A 322 9.78 12.94 -3.43
C GLU A 322 9.28 12.84 -2.00
N VAL A 323 8.76 13.95 -1.46
CA VAL A 323 8.31 14.02 -0.07
C VAL A 323 6.85 14.43 -0.06
N SER A 324 6.02 13.60 0.55
CA SER A 324 4.60 13.89 0.77
C SER A 324 4.29 14.06 2.25
N LEU A 325 3.76 15.23 2.60
CA LEU A 325 3.31 15.58 3.92
C LEU A 325 1.77 15.51 3.97
N GLY A 326 1.25 14.36 4.42
CA GLY A 326 -0.19 14.10 4.49
C GLY A 326 -0.97 14.99 5.46
N ARG A 327 -0.52 15.08 6.72
CA ARG A 327 -1.12 15.96 7.75
C ARG A 327 -0.02 16.55 8.63
N PRO A 328 0.88 17.37 8.06
CA PRO A 328 1.95 17.95 8.86
C PRO A 328 1.32 18.95 9.83
N GLY A 329 1.42 18.70 11.13
CA GLY A 329 1.05 19.70 12.15
C GLY A 329 1.93 20.95 12.02
N LYS A 330 1.77 21.94 12.91
CA LYS A 330 2.60 23.16 12.88
C LYS A 330 4.09 22.80 13.10
N PRO A 331 4.96 22.83 12.09
CA PRO A 331 6.30 22.24 12.18
C PRO A 331 7.31 23.12 12.94
N ALA A 332 6.89 24.31 13.40
CA ALA A 332 7.65 25.27 14.21
C ALA A 332 9.13 25.39 13.76
N ARG A 333 10.08 25.34 14.71
CA ARG A 333 11.53 25.42 14.47
C ARG A 333 12.15 24.23 13.74
N PHE A 334 11.41 23.13 13.56
CA PHE A 334 11.94 21.91 12.93
C PHE A 334 11.88 21.99 11.40
N PHE A 335 10.98 22.80 10.84
CA PHE A 335 10.83 22.94 9.39
C PHE A 335 12.09 23.46 8.68
N PRO A 336 12.75 24.56 9.10
CA PRO A 336 13.99 24.98 8.43
C PRO A 336 15.10 23.95 8.55
N ARG A 337 15.18 23.23 9.68
CA ARG A 337 16.16 22.16 9.87
C ARG A 337 15.91 20.99 8.93
N PHE A 338 14.64 20.64 8.70
CA PHE A 338 14.24 19.64 7.73
C PHE A 338 14.66 20.07 6.31
N LEU A 339 14.27 21.26 5.87
CA LEU A 339 14.64 21.76 4.53
C LEU A 339 16.16 21.78 4.31
N ASN A 340 16.92 22.22 5.32
CA ASN A 340 18.39 22.23 5.26
C ASN A 340 19.02 20.83 5.15
N LYS A 341 18.38 19.79 5.68
CA LYS A 341 18.84 18.40 5.55
C LYS A 341 18.52 17.82 4.17
N HIS A 342 17.42 18.23 3.55
CA HIS A 342 16.89 17.61 2.33
C HIS A 342 16.93 18.56 1.12
N LYS A 343 18.05 19.26 0.92
CA LYS A 343 18.24 20.22 -0.20
C LYS A 343 18.17 19.57 -1.60
N GLY A 344 18.32 18.25 -1.68
CA GLY A 344 18.25 17.48 -2.93
C GLY A 344 16.85 17.09 -3.38
N MET A 345 15.81 17.46 -2.62
CA MET A 345 14.42 17.14 -2.92
C MET A 345 13.96 17.83 -4.22
N ARG A 346 13.28 17.08 -5.09
CA ARG A 346 12.74 17.56 -6.37
C ARG A 346 11.23 17.72 -6.35
N SER A 347 10.52 17.00 -5.49
CA SER A 347 9.06 17.08 -5.36
C SER A 347 8.63 17.23 -3.91
N LEU A 348 7.77 18.22 -3.63
CA LEU A 348 7.17 18.45 -2.33
C LEU A 348 5.64 18.54 -2.44
N THR A 349 4.95 17.66 -1.73
CA THR A 349 3.49 17.69 -1.61
C THR A 349 3.07 17.99 -0.17
N ILE A 350 2.19 18.98 -0.02
CA ILE A 350 1.56 19.34 1.26
C ILE A 350 0.05 19.20 1.07
N HIS A 351 -0.52 18.09 1.54
CA HIS A 351 -1.92 17.75 1.32
C HIS A 351 -2.91 18.58 2.16
N ASP A 352 -2.44 19.25 3.22
CA ASP A 352 -3.28 20.09 4.06
C ASP A 352 -2.51 21.34 4.51
N THR A 353 -2.52 22.36 3.65
CA THR A 353 -1.92 23.67 3.91
C THR A 353 -2.52 24.38 5.13
N SER A 354 -3.80 24.12 5.44
CA SER A 354 -4.49 24.69 6.60
C SER A 354 -3.98 24.08 7.91
N TYR A 355 -3.85 22.76 8.00
CA TYR A 355 -3.29 22.08 9.17
C TYR A 355 -1.80 22.37 9.34
N PHE A 356 -1.07 22.50 8.23
CA PHE A 356 0.32 22.95 8.21
C PHE A 356 0.50 24.39 8.71
N LYS A 357 -0.59 25.18 8.75
CA LYS A 357 -0.59 26.64 8.93
C LYS A 357 0.37 27.30 7.95
N MET A 358 0.20 27.03 6.66
CA MET A 358 1.04 27.60 5.61
C MET A 358 1.05 29.13 5.75
N SER A 359 2.24 29.73 5.73
CA SER A 359 2.45 31.18 5.86
C SER A 359 3.45 31.64 4.81
N HIS A 360 3.53 32.94 4.57
CA HIS A 360 4.40 33.52 3.55
C HIS A 360 5.84 33.08 3.78
N ASP A 361 6.30 33.23 5.02
CA ASP A 361 7.65 32.87 5.44
C ASP A 361 7.93 31.39 5.22
N LYS A 362 6.95 30.50 5.43
CA LYS A 362 7.14 29.05 5.18
C LYS A 362 7.27 28.74 3.70
N LEU A 363 6.46 29.37 2.86
CA LEU A 363 6.58 29.23 1.41
C LEU A 363 7.92 29.77 0.93
N GLU A 364 8.34 30.93 1.42
CA GLU A 364 9.66 31.50 1.12
C GLU A 364 10.80 30.60 1.62
N MET A 365 10.67 29.99 2.81
CA MET A 365 11.63 29.03 3.34
C MET A 365 11.71 27.77 2.46
N ILE A 366 10.59 27.28 1.93
CA ILE A 366 10.58 26.16 0.95
C ILE A 366 11.37 26.57 -0.27
N MET A 367 11.05 27.72 -0.87
CA MET A 367 11.69 28.17 -2.11
C MET A 367 13.19 28.43 -1.93
N ARG A 368 13.61 29.00 -0.79
CA ARG A 368 15.03 29.24 -0.49
C ARG A 368 15.77 27.97 -0.05
N GLY A 369 15.10 27.08 0.66
CA GLY A 369 15.68 25.87 1.24
C GLY A 369 15.87 24.74 0.24
N LEU A 370 15.12 24.76 -0.87
CA LEU A 370 15.03 23.66 -1.84
C LEU A 370 15.35 24.18 -3.26
N PRO A 371 16.63 24.42 -3.56
CA PRO A 371 17.03 25.03 -4.83
C PRO A 371 16.84 24.14 -6.07
N LYS A 372 16.65 22.83 -5.89
CA LYS A 372 16.45 21.84 -6.97
C LYS A 372 14.99 21.40 -7.13
N LEU A 373 14.07 22.16 -6.54
CA LEU A 373 12.65 21.80 -6.51
C LEU A 373 12.04 21.99 -7.91
N GLU A 374 11.57 20.89 -8.48
CA GLU A 374 10.96 20.83 -9.81
C GLU A 374 9.42 20.78 -9.71
N ARG A 375 8.88 20.20 -8.63
CA ARG A 375 7.44 20.00 -8.41
C ARG A 375 6.99 20.48 -7.04
N ILE A 376 5.89 21.22 -7.01
CA ILE A 376 5.21 21.66 -5.78
C ILE A 376 3.72 21.37 -5.88
N CYS A 377 3.18 20.69 -4.88
CA CYS A 377 1.75 20.43 -4.73
C CYS A 377 1.26 20.99 -3.40
N LEU A 378 0.33 21.95 -3.44
CA LEU A 378 -0.23 22.60 -2.27
C LEU A 378 -1.75 22.43 -2.27
N HIS A 379 -2.26 21.58 -1.39
CA HIS A 379 -3.68 21.27 -1.32
C HIS A 379 -4.29 21.74 0.00
N ARG A 380 -5.52 22.22 -0.05
CA ARG A 380 -6.29 22.62 1.13
C ARG A 380 -7.42 21.62 1.37
N ARG A 381 -7.35 20.90 2.50
CA ARG A 381 -8.42 19.99 2.89
C ARG A 381 -9.47 20.69 3.75
N MET A 382 -10.68 20.80 3.22
CA MET A 382 -11.89 21.24 3.92
C MET A 382 -12.19 20.36 5.14
N ARG A 383 -12.44 20.98 6.30
CA ARG A 383 -12.96 20.27 7.48
C ARG A 383 -14.48 20.20 7.39
N LEU A 384 -15.05 19.01 7.62
CA LEU A 384 -16.50 18.80 7.66
C LEU A 384 -17.25 19.78 8.59
N ASN A 385 -16.59 20.30 9.63
CA ASN A 385 -17.20 21.17 10.64
C ASN A 385 -16.95 22.67 10.41
N ASN A 386 -16.27 23.06 9.33
CA ASN A 386 -16.10 24.48 8.95
C ASN A 386 -15.91 24.60 7.43
N PRO A 387 -17.00 24.70 6.65
CA PRO A 387 -16.96 24.76 5.20
C PRO A 387 -16.31 26.05 4.64
N TYR A 388 -16.14 27.08 5.46
CA TYR A 388 -15.47 28.32 5.05
C TYR A 388 -13.97 28.33 5.42
N GLY A 389 -13.48 27.27 6.07
CA GLY A 389 -12.16 27.21 6.70
C GLY A 389 -11.93 28.34 7.72
N PRO A 390 -10.74 28.46 8.32
CA PRO A 390 -10.39 29.68 9.05
C PRO A 390 -10.48 30.87 8.08
N LYS A 391 -11.17 31.95 8.47
CA LYS A 391 -11.29 33.22 7.71
C LYS A 391 -9.92 33.85 7.37
N ASP A 392 -8.87 33.39 8.05
CA ASP A 392 -7.48 33.77 7.82
C ASP A 392 -6.91 32.96 6.64
N VAL A 393 -7.36 33.30 5.44
CA VAL A 393 -6.56 33.06 4.25
C VAL A 393 -5.24 33.82 4.46
N PRO A 394 -4.09 33.14 4.52
CA PRO A 394 -2.85 33.86 4.69
C PRO A 394 -2.63 34.70 3.43
N LYS A 395 -2.39 36.00 3.60
CA LYS A 395 -1.91 36.87 2.51
C LYS A 395 -0.48 36.42 2.19
N LEU A 396 -0.33 35.40 1.36
CA LEU A 396 0.95 34.86 0.98
C LEU A 396 1.43 35.65 -0.23
N LEU A 397 2.49 36.44 -0.01
CA LEU A 397 3.40 37.04 -1.00
C LEU A 397 3.30 38.57 -1.10
N GLY A 398 4.36 39.18 -0.60
CA GLY A 398 4.73 40.58 -0.80
C GLY A 398 6.25 40.66 -0.69
N GLY A 399 6.97 40.20 -1.72
CA GLY A 399 8.44 40.37 -1.77
C GLY A 399 9.29 39.17 -2.22
N VAL A 400 8.74 38.04 -2.66
CA VAL A 400 9.58 36.93 -3.18
C VAL A 400 10.25 37.38 -4.48
N LYS A 401 11.58 37.51 -4.43
CA LYS A 401 12.42 37.83 -5.61
C LYS A 401 12.56 36.57 -6.48
N GLY A 402 12.16 36.64 -7.74
CA GLY A 402 11.97 35.53 -8.70
C GLY A 402 13.21 34.71 -9.12
N LYS A 403 14.31 34.71 -8.37
CA LYS A 403 15.50 33.90 -8.71
C LYS A 403 15.45 32.45 -8.22
N HIS A 404 14.53 32.12 -7.30
CA HIS A 404 14.55 30.82 -6.60
C HIS A 404 13.60 29.77 -7.20
N LEU A 405 12.82 30.11 -8.24
CA LEU A 405 11.79 29.23 -8.82
C LEU A 405 12.04 28.83 -10.27
N ALA A 406 13.20 29.16 -10.82
CA ALA A 406 13.52 28.91 -12.23
C ALA A 406 13.53 27.42 -12.63
N MET A 407 13.69 26.50 -11.67
CA MET A 407 13.65 25.05 -11.91
C MET A 407 12.25 24.45 -11.73
N LEU A 408 11.28 25.23 -11.23
CA LEU A 408 9.94 24.74 -11.00
C LEU A 408 9.22 24.56 -12.34
N THR A 409 8.91 23.31 -12.66
CA THR A 409 8.26 22.91 -13.91
C THR A 409 6.84 22.42 -13.67
N HIS A 410 6.50 21.96 -12.46
CA HIS A 410 5.17 21.46 -12.13
C HIS A 410 4.58 22.16 -10.90
N LEU A 411 3.33 22.61 -11.02
CA LEU A 411 2.60 23.26 -9.95
C LEU A 411 1.17 22.72 -9.88
N SER A 412 0.79 22.16 -8.73
CA SER A 412 -0.60 21.75 -8.43
C SER A 412 -1.11 22.52 -7.22
N LEU A 413 -2.22 23.22 -7.39
CA LEU A 413 -2.85 24.06 -6.39
C LEU A 413 -4.32 23.65 -6.26
N ASP A 414 -4.75 23.37 -5.03
CA ASP A 414 -6.13 23.03 -4.72
C ASP A 414 -6.66 23.95 -3.61
N GLN A 415 -7.68 24.75 -3.93
CA GLN A 415 -8.38 25.65 -3.01
C GLN A 415 -7.46 26.65 -2.27
N LEU A 416 -6.45 27.16 -2.97
CA LEU A 416 -5.66 28.30 -2.49
C LEU A 416 -6.34 29.62 -2.84
N ASP A 417 -5.96 30.69 -2.16
CA ASP A 417 -6.50 32.00 -2.46
C ASP A 417 -5.97 32.58 -3.76
N THR A 418 -6.78 33.40 -4.40
CA THR A 418 -6.51 33.98 -5.72
C THR A 418 -5.26 34.81 -5.76
N ARG A 419 -5.02 35.63 -4.73
CA ARG A 419 -3.87 36.52 -4.66
C ARG A 419 -2.57 35.73 -4.59
N THR A 420 -2.48 34.77 -3.67
CA THR A 420 -1.32 33.88 -3.55
C THR A 420 -1.09 33.11 -4.84
N THR A 421 -2.16 32.56 -5.42
CA THR A 421 -2.11 31.76 -6.64
C THR A 421 -1.57 32.60 -7.80
N GLY A 422 -2.13 33.79 -8.03
CA GLY A 422 -1.68 34.72 -9.06
C GLY A 422 -0.22 35.14 -8.90
N GLN A 423 0.22 35.42 -7.66
CA GLN A 423 1.61 35.78 -7.38
C GLN A 423 2.58 34.61 -7.56
N LEU A 424 2.20 33.39 -7.17
CA LEU A 424 3.03 32.21 -7.37
C LEU A 424 3.17 31.88 -8.86
N LEU A 425 2.07 31.96 -9.61
CA LEU A 425 2.05 31.78 -11.06
C LEU A 425 2.87 32.84 -11.79
N ALA A 426 2.89 34.08 -11.29
CA ALA A 426 3.74 35.15 -11.83
C ALA A 426 5.22 34.79 -11.77
N LEU A 427 5.65 34.19 -10.66
CA LEU A 427 7.04 33.83 -10.41
C LEU A 427 7.49 32.58 -11.18
N THR A 428 6.56 31.76 -11.64
CA THR A 428 6.82 30.47 -12.31
C THR A 428 6.44 30.47 -13.79
N SER A 429 5.90 31.59 -14.28
CA SER A 429 5.30 31.74 -15.61
C SER A 429 6.15 31.19 -16.76
N THR A 430 7.45 31.45 -16.76
CA THR A 430 8.36 31.07 -17.84
C THR A 430 8.88 29.63 -17.77
N SER A 431 8.93 29.03 -16.58
CA SER A 431 9.50 27.69 -16.36
C SER A 431 8.44 26.58 -16.29
N LEU A 432 7.18 26.95 -16.08
CA LEU A 432 6.09 26.01 -15.85
C LEU A 432 5.74 25.22 -17.11
N GLN A 433 5.73 23.89 -16.99
CA GLN A 433 5.34 22.94 -18.03
C GLN A 433 4.03 22.23 -17.69
N VAL A 434 3.73 22.03 -16.41
CA VAL A 434 2.51 21.38 -15.92
C VAL A 434 1.84 22.25 -14.87
N LEU A 435 0.58 22.60 -15.11
CA LEU A 435 -0.26 23.39 -14.22
C LEU A 435 -1.55 22.66 -13.91
N ASP A 436 -1.84 22.45 -12.63
CA ASP A 436 -3.07 21.86 -12.14
C ASP A 436 -3.73 22.79 -11.12
N LEU A 437 -4.92 23.29 -11.45
CA LEU A 437 -5.71 24.20 -10.62
C LEU A 437 -7.06 23.56 -10.30
N GLN A 438 -7.30 23.30 -9.01
CA GLN A 438 -8.51 22.66 -8.52
C GLN A 438 -9.25 23.55 -7.50
N GLY A 439 -10.58 23.56 -7.58
CA GLY A 439 -11.44 24.27 -6.63
C GLY A 439 -11.38 25.80 -6.73
N PHE A 440 -11.09 26.35 -7.91
CA PHE A 440 -11.15 27.80 -8.16
C PHE A 440 -12.48 28.16 -8.85
N SER A 441 -13.06 29.33 -8.54
CA SER A 441 -14.21 29.84 -9.30
C SER A 441 -13.78 30.37 -10.68
N GLY A 442 -14.71 30.49 -11.63
CA GLY A 442 -14.40 31.01 -12.98
C GLY A 442 -13.84 32.43 -12.94
N LYS A 443 -14.49 33.34 -12.20
CA LYS A 443 -13.98 34.70 -11.92
C LYS A 443 -12.53 34.74 -11.44
N HIS A 444 -12.19 33.85 -10.50
CA HIS A 444 -10.86 33.78 -9.94
C HIS A 444 -9.82 33.33 -10.97
N LEU A 445 -10.17 32.34 -11.79
CA LEU A 445 -9.32 31.90 -12.89
C LEU A 445 -9.13 32.98 -13.94
N ASP A 446 -10.19 33.70 -14.32
CA ASP A 446 -10.11 34.81 -15.26
C ASP A 446 -9.18 35.93 -14.74
N GLU A 447 -9.26 36.27 -13.45
CA GLU A 447 -8.36 37.24 -12.82
C GLU A 447 -6.89 36.79 -12.86
N ILE A 448 -6.63 35.51 -12.63
CA ILE A 448 -5.28 34.92 -12.71
C ILE A 448 -4.78 34.96 -14.16
N MET A 449 -5.61 34.54 -15.11
CA MET A 449 -5.29 34.49 -16.54
C MET A 449 -5.07 35.88 -17.13
N LYS A 450 -5.79 36.92 -16.66
CA LYS A 450 -5.57 38.33 -17.08
C LYS A 450 -4.15 38.84 -16.80
N GLN A 451 -3.43 38.23 -15.87
CA GLN A 451 -2.16 38.77 -15.38
C GLN A 451 -0.92 38.03 -15.89
N GLN A 452 -1.07 36.82 -16.43
CA GLN A 452 0.06 35.91 -16.65
C GLN A 452 -0.01 35.17 -17.98
N SER A 453 1.13 35.08 -18.67
CA SER A 453 1.32 34.19 -19.84
C SER A 453 2.16 32.98 -19.44
N TRP A 454 1.87 31.82 -20.03
CA TRP A 454 2.59 30.57 -19.77
C TRP A 454 3.21 30.02 -21.06
N PRO A 455 4.30 30.63 -21.55
CA PRO A 455 4.89 30.31 -22.84
C PRO A 455 5.52 28.92 -22.92
N SER A 456 5.73 28.23 -21.81
CA SER A 456 6.34 26.89 -21.77
C SER A 456 5.36 25.79 -21.36
N LEU A 457 4.07 26.13 -21.19
CA LEU A 457 3.08 25.21 -20.64
C LEU A 457 2.70 24.13 -21.65
N ARG A 458 2.82 22.87 -21.25
CA ARG A 458 2.49 21.68 -22.05
C ARG A 458 1.23 21.00 -21.53
N LYS A 459 0.99 20.98 -20.22
CA LYS A 459 -0.18 20.33 -19.61
C LYS A 459 -0.93 21.28 -18.71
N LEU A 460 -2.24 21.40 -18.92
CA LEU A 460 -3.14 22.21 -18.11
C LEU A 460 -4.33 21.40 -17.63
N ARG A 461 -4.54 21.37 -16.31
CA ARG A 461 -5.70 20.81 -15.65
C ARG A 461 -6.45 21.88 -14.86
N LEU A 462 -7.74 22.02 -15.15
CA LEU A 462 -8.68 22.90 -14.46
C LEU A 462 -9.85 22.04 -13.97
N LYS A 463 -10.09 22.02 -12.65
CA LYS A 463 -11.21 21.25 -12.06
C LYS A 463 -12.00 22.08 -11.05
N LYS A 464 -13.26 22.35 -11.33
CA LYS A 464 -14.22 22.89 -10.35
C LYS A 464 -14.62 21.75 -9.41
N ARG A 465 -14.83 22.06 -8.13
CA ARG A 465 -15.25 21.07 -7.13
C ARG A 465 -16.77 21.05 -7.01
N ASP A 466 -17.34 19.86 -6.80
CA ASP A 466 -18.79 19.65 -6.66
C ASP A 466 -19.43 20.35 -5.44
N ASP A 467 -18.64 20.69 -4.42
CA ASP A 467 -19.12 21.22 -3.14
C ASP A 467 -19.38 22.75 -3.13
N ASP A 468 -18.94 23.49 -4.15
CA ASP A 468 -19.16 24.95 -4.26
C ASP A 468 -20.57 25.21 -4.82
N ALA A 469 -21.56 25.06 -3.94
CA ALA A 469 -22.96 25.47 -4.14
C ALA A 469 -23.11 27.00 -4.08
N ASP A 470 -22.24 27.75 -4.76
CA ASP A 470 -22.41 29.18 -4.91
C ASP A 470 -23.53 29.42 -5.95
N LEU A 471 -24.74 29.62 -5.44
CA LEU A 471 -26.00 29.82 -6.18
C LEU A 471 -26.02 31.08 -7.08
N ASN A 472 -24.94 31.86 -7.15
CA ASN A 472 -24.81 33.02 -8.04
C ASN A 472 -24.18 32.61 -9.40
N ILE A 473 -25.04 31.98 -10.20
CA ILE A 473 -24.85 31.19 -11.44
C ILE A 473 -24.47 32.03 -12.69
N ILE A 474 -23.59 33.03 -12.57
CA ILE A 474 -23.11 33.80 -13.75
C ILE A 474 -21.58 33.69 -13.97
N ASN A 475 -20.83 33.16 -12.99
CA ASN A 475 -19.39 33.39 -12.85
C ASN A 475 -18.48 32.20 -13.17
N GLY A 476 -18.97 31.20 -13.91
CA GLY A 476 -18.28 29.93 -14.17
C GLY A 476 -17.75 29.71 -15.59
N GLN A 477 -17.76 30.73 -16.45
CA GLN A 477 -17.32 30.61 -17.84
C GLN A 477 -15.82 30.87 -17.97
N LEU A 478 -15.12 30.03 -18.74
CA LEU A 478 -13.72 30.22 -19.11
C LEU A 478 -13.61 30.81 -20.52
N ASN A 479 -12.85 31.91 -20.66
CA ASN A 479 -12.51 32.48 -21.97
C ASN A 479 -11.44 31.64 -22.68
N LEU A 480 -11.84 30.80 -23.64
CA LEU A 480 -10.92 29.91 -24.35
C LEU A 480 -10.00 30.63 -25.34
N ASN A 481 -10.45 31.74 -25.97
CA ASN A 481 -9.59 32.55 -26.84
C ASN A 481 -8.44 33.18 -26.07
N GLY A 482 -8.74 33.73 -24.89
CA GLY A 482 -7.72 34.19 -23.95
C GLY A 482 -6.77 33.07 -23.58
N LEU A 483 -7.28 31.90 -23.24
CA LEU A 483 -6.46 30.75 -22.83
C LEU A 483 -5.50 30.30 -23.94
N MET A 484 -5.93 30.26 -25.20
CA MET A 484 -5.07 29.91 -26.35
C MET A 484 -3.86 30.85 -26.46
N ASN A 485 -4.09 32.15 -26.31
CA ASN A 485 -3.02 33.15 -26.37
C ASN A 485 -2.04 33.03 -25.20
N LEU A 486 -2.51 32.64 -24.02
CA LEU A 486 -1.66 32.46 -22.83
C LEU A 486 -0.88 31.15 -22.84
N THR A 487 -1.32 30.14 -23.61
CA THR A 487 -0.79 28.77 -23.61
C THR A 487 -0.48 28.24 -25.02
N PRO A 488 0.38 28.93 -25.81
CA PRO A 488 0.53 28.64 -27.23
C PRO A 488 1.09 27.24 -27.56
N TYR A 489 1.82 26.61 -26.63
CA TYR A 489 2.46 25.29 -26.82
C TYR A 489 1.77 24.15 -26.07
N LEU A 490 0.50 24.33 -25.70
CA LEU A 490 -0.25 23.33 -24.94
C LEU A 490 -0.40 22.01 -25.71
N GLU A 491 -0.16 20.90 -25.01
CA GLU A 491 -0.18 19.52 -25.51
C GLU A 491 -1.37 18.73 -24.93
N GLU A 492 -1.70 18.96 -23.66
CA GLU A 492 -2.82 18.32 -22.96
C GLU A 492 -3.67 19.34 -22.21
N LEU A 493 -4.98 19.31 -22.44
CA LEU A 493 -5.95 20.16 -21.77
C LEU A 493 -7.03 19.31 -21.08
N HIS A 494 -7.21 19.49 -19.78
CA HIS A 494 -8.25 18.84 -18.99
C HIS A 494 -9.08 19.89 -18.26
N ILE A 495 -10.37 19.99 -18.58
CA ILE A 495 -11.30 20.92 -17.94
C ILE A 495 -12.50 20.13 -17.40
N GLU A 496 -12.87 20.34 -16.14
CA GLU A 496 -13.99 19.68 -15.49
C GLU A 496 -14.78 20.67 -14.63
N GLY A 497 -16.11 20.69 -14.77
CA GLY A 497 -17.02 21.51 -13.98
C GLY A 497 -17.14 22.99 -14.36
N TYR A 498 -16.46 23.45 -15.42
CA TYR A 498 -16.56 24.82 -15.93
C TYR A 498 -17.40 24.92 -17.20
N GLY A 499 -18.06 26.06 -17.41
CA GLY A 499 -18.63 26.44 -18.70
C GLY A 499 -17.60 27.15 -19.58
N PHE A 500 -17.92 27.38 -20.84
CA PHE A 500 -17.03 28.05 -21.81
C PHE A 500 -17.66 29.31 -22.39
N SER A 501 -16.82 30.31 -22.68
CA SER A 501 -17.19 31.46 -23.51
C SER A 501 -16.03 31.86 -24.42
N PHE A 502 -16.37 32.45 -25.57
CA PHE A 502 -15.40 32.91 -26.57
C PHE A 502 -15.44 34.42 -26.79
N VAL A 503 -16.56 35.04 -26.41
CA VAL A 503 -16.78 36.49 -26.40
C VAL A 503 -17.50 36.82 -25.09
N HIS A 504 -16.96 37.74 -24.30
CA HIS A 504 -17.68 38.25 -23.13
C HIS A 504 -18.70 39.28 -23.63
N PHE A 505 -20.00 39.04 -23.44
CA PHE A 505 -21.08 39.97 -23.89
C PHE A 505 -20.99 41.33 -23.22
N ILE A 506 -20.29 41.39 -22.09
CA ILE A 506 -20.07 42.59 -21.32
C ILE A 506 -18.69 43.13 -21.72
N ASN A 507 -18.63 43.83 -22.86
CA ASN A 507 -17.49 44.57 -23.41
C ASN A 507 -16.87 45.52 -22.37
N THR A 508 -16.05 44.98 -21.47
CA THR A 508 -15.48 45.76 -20.36
C THR A 508 -13.97 45.63 -20.25
N HIS A 509 -13.31 44.73 -21.00
CA HIS A 509 -11.89 44.45 -20.80
C HIS A 509 -11.01 44.50 -22.06
N PRO A 510 -9.70 44.79 -21.92
CA PRO A 510 -8.74 44.77 -23.04
C PRO A 510 -8.55 43.40 -23.69
N PHE A 511 -8.79 42.30 -22.96
CA PHE A 511 -8.71 40.92 -23.45
C PHE A 511 -9.90 40.53 -24.36
N ASP A 512 -11.01 41.27 -24.29
CA ASP A 512 -12.17 41.10 -25.17
C ASP A 512 -11.95 41.75 -26.56
N LYS A 513 -10.78 42.37 -26.77
CA LYS A 513 -10.41 43.08 -28.00
C LYS A 513 -9.41 42.32 -28.87
N VAL A 514 -9.13 41.05 -28.60
CA VAL A 514 -8.35 40.25 -29.56
C VAL A 514 -9.28 39.89 -30.71
N PRO A 515 -9.09 40.44 -31.92
CA PRO A 515 -9.92 40.06 -33.06
C PRO A 515 -9.75 38.56 -33.31
N LEU A 516 -10.81 37.86 -33.74
CA LEU A 516 -10.72 36.42 -34.05
C LEU A 516 -9.58 36.08 -35.04
N SER A 517 -9.13 37.05 -35.86
CA SER A 517 -8.00 36.90 -36.77
C SER A 517 -6.65 36.65 -36.09
N ASP A 518 -6.50 37.04 -34.82
CA ASP A 518 -5.22 37.01 -34.09
C ASP A 518 -5.10 35.81 -33.15
N VAL A 519 -6.21 35.08 -32.93
CA VAL A 519 -6.21 33.88 -32.10
C VAL A 519 -5.54 32.74 -32.86
N ARG A 520 -4.41 32.28 -32.35
CA ARG A 520 -3.72 31.10 -32.90
C ARG A 520 -4.26 29.84 -32.21
N PRO A 521 -4.89 28.90 -32.94
CA PRO A 521 -5.36 27.65 -32.37
C PRO A 521 -4.18 26.83 -31.85
N TRP A 522 -4.40 26.03 -30.79
CA TRP A 522 -3.36 25.17 -30.24
C TRP A 522 -2.87 24.15 -31.28
N GLN A 523 -1.68 24.41 -31.84
CA GLN A 523 -1.10 23.55 -32.87
C GLN A 523 -0.54 22.24 -32.29
N ASN A 524 -0.11 22.25 -31.02
CA ASN A 524 0.51 21.10 -30.37
C ASN A 524 -0.47 20.23 -29.56
N LEU A 525 -1.74 20.64 -29.47
CA LEU A 525 -2.71 19.96 -28.62
C LEU A 525 -3.04 18.59 -29.20
N HIS A 526 -2.73 17.55 -28.43
CA HIS A 526 -2.98 16.16 -28.81
C HIS A 526 -3.96 15.46 -27.87
N SER A 527 -4.25 15.99 -26.68
CA SER A 527 -5.27 15.45 -25.77
C SER A 527 -6.19 16.55 -25.26
N LEU A 528 -7.49 16.33 -25.42
CA LEU A 528 -8.56 17.20 -24.93
C LEU A 528 -9.53 16.39 -24.07
N TYR A 529 -9.62 16.74 -22.79
CA TYR A 529 -10.60 16.19 -21.86
C TYR A 529 -11.54 17.28 -21.35
N LEU A 530 -12.84 17.04 -21.50
CA LEU A 530 -13.94 17.89 -21.06
C LEU A 530 -14.86 17.07 -20.16
N GLY A 531 -14.79 17.28 -18.85
CA GLY A 531 -15.61 16.60 -17.86
C GLY A 531 -17.02 17.18 -17.72
N SER A 532 -17.80 16.62 -16.79
CA SER A 532 -19.19 17.06 -16.51
C SER A 532 -19.24 18.53 -16.08
N VAL A 533 -20.23 19.27 -16.59
CA VAL A 533 -20.55 20.64 -16.14
C VAL A 533 -21.46 20.55 -14.90
N GLY A 534 -21.27 21.43 -13.92
CA GLY A 534 -22.02 21.37 -12.66
C GLY A 534 -23.54 21.43 -12.86
N LYS A 535 -24.30 20.58 -12.14
CA LYS A 535 -25.76 20.41 -12.26
C LYS A 535 -26.62 21.66 -12.00
N HIS A 536 -26.03 22.74 -11.50
CA HIS A 536 -26.73 23.96 -11.09
C HIS A 536 -26.56 25.12 -12.07
N ASP A 537 -25.80 24.93 -13.15
CA ASP A 537 -25.64 25.96 -14.16
C ASP A 537 -26.88 25.97 -15.08
N ASN A 538 -27.74 26.98 -14.95
CA ASN A 538 -28.81 27.26 -15.91
C ASN A 538 -28.18 27.62 -17.26
N LEU A 539 -27.82 26.59 -18.04
CA LEU A 539 -27.11 26.68 -19.31
C LEU A 539 -27.87 27.50 -20.37
N GLU A 540 -29.19 27.65 -20.24
CA GLU A 540 -30.01 28.49 -21.13
C GLU A 540 -29.56 29.96 -21.16
N ASN A 541 -28.94 30.46 -20.07
CA ASN A 541 -28.39 31.83 -20.02
C ASN A 541 -26.88 31.90 -20.33
N MET A 542 -26.20 30.75 -20.50
CA MET A 542 -24.74 30.69 -20.67
C MET A 542 -24.28 30.67 -22.13
N VAL A 543 -25.15 30.32 -23.08
CA VAL A 543 -24.84 30.28 -24.51
C VAL A 543 -25.43 31.51 -25.20
N GLN A 544 -25.08 32.70 -24.71
CA GLN A 544 -25.05 33.88 -25.55
C GLN A 544 -23.58 33.98 -25.94
N GLY A 545 -23.25 33.82 -27.22
CA GLY A 545 -21.86 33.71 -27.70
C GLY A 545 -21.70 33.44 -29.19
N ALA A 546 -21.53 34.48 -29.99
CA ALA A 546 -21.07 34.35 -31.38
C ALA A 546 -19.57 34.05 -31.40
N GLY A 547 -19.19 32.77 -31.47
CA GLY A 547 -17.80 32.37 -31.63
C GLY A 547 -17.67 30.88 -31.89
N VAL A 548 -16.90 30.52 -32.92
CA VAL A 548 -16.62 29.13 -33.31
C VAL A 548 -15.27 28.73 -32.73
N LEU A 549 -15.17 27.54 -32.14
CA LEU A 549 -13.88 26.92 -31.83
C LEU A 549 -13.08 26.68 -33.12
N PRO A 550 -11.84 27.17 -33.23
CA PRO A 550 -11.03 26.85 -34.39
C PRO A 550 -10.77 25.35 -34.51
N ALA A 551 -10.48 24.92 -35.74
CA ALA A 551 -10.11 23.53 -36.01
C ALA A 551 -8.88 23.11 -35.19
N LEU A 552 -8.93 21.91 -34.62
CA LEU A 552 -7.85 21.30 -33.85
C LEU A 552 -7.41 19.98 -34.51
N PRO A 553 -6.62 20.03 -35.60
CA PRO A 553 -6.37 18.86 -36.45
C PRO A 553 -5.43 17.80 -35.85
N ASN A 554 -4.61 18.17 -34.85
CA ASN A 554 -3.54 17.32 -34.32
C ASN A 554 -3.95 16.45 -33.11
N LEU A 555 -5.25 16.40 -32.80
CA LEU A 555 -5.78 15.64 -31.67
C LEU A 555 -5.60 14.12 -31.86
N ARG A 556 -5.10 13.47 -30.79
CA ARG A 556 -4.98 12.00 -30.66
C ARG A 556 -5.97 11.42 -29.66
N SER A 557 -6.41 12.20 -28.69
CA SER A 557 -7.37 11.80 -27.66
C SER A 557 -8.37 12.93 -27.43
N ILE A 558 -9.65 12.60 -27.53
CA ILE A 558 -10.77 13.49 -27.27
C ILE A 558 -11.74 12.76 -26.36
N GLU A 559 -11.98 13.32 -25.18
CA GLU A 559 -12.87 12.75 -24.17
C GLU A 559 -13.83 13.82 -23.66
N ILE A 560 -15.09 13.75 -24.10
CA ILE A 560 -16.18 14.65 -23.72
C ILE A 560 -17.11 13.86 -22.81
N LEU A 561 -16.85 13.91 -21.50
CA LEU A 561 -17.60 13.19 -20.47
C LEU A 561 -18.73 14.02 -19.86
N SER A 562 -19.13 15.11 -20.53
CA SER A 562 -20.30 15.91 -20.22
C SER A 562 -21.51 15.41 -20.99
N ASP A 563 -22.66 15.29 -20.31
CA ASP A 563 -23.96 15.00 -20.93
C ASP A 563 -24.64 16.27 -21.48
N SER A 564 -24.00 17.45 -21.37
CA SER A 564 -24.58 18.73 -21.80
C SER A 564 -24.67 18.84 -23.34
N ILE A 565 -25.90 18.78 -23.86
CA ILE A 565 -26.19 18.93 -25.30
C ILE A 565 -25.70 20.30 -25.81
N HIS A 566 -25.88 21.36 -25.03
CA HIS A 566 -25.44 22.71 -25.40
C HIS A 566 -23.92 22.80 -25.56
N LEU A 567 -23.15 22.19 -24.64
CA LEU A 567 -21.70 22.14 -24.77
C LEU A 567 -21.29 21.44 -26.07
N ILE A 568 -21.92 20.31 -26.38
CA ILE A 568 -21.59 19.52 -27.56
C ILE A 568 -21.96 20.27 -28.83
N SER A 569 -23.16 20.83 -28.92
CA SER A 569 -23.55 21.70 -30.02
C SER A 569 -22.54 22.83 -30.21
N TYR A 570 -22.08 23.45 -29.12
CA TYR A 570 -21.12 24.54 -29.18
C TYR A 570 -19.71 24.13 -29.66
N LEU A 571 -19.24 22.92 -29.32
CA LEU A 571 -17.95 22.41 -29.80
C LEU A 571 -17.97 22.14 -31.31
N PHE A 572 -19.12 21.69 -31.84
CA PHE A 572 -19.22 21.08 -33.17
C PHE A 572 -20.04 21.86 -34.20
N THR A 573 -20.81 22.89 -33.83
CA THR A 573 -21.70 23.65 -34.75
C THR A 573 -21.51 25.18 -34.66
N THR A 574 -21.73 25.89 -35.77
CA THR A 574 -21.76 27.38 -35.83
C THR A 574 -22.97 27.96 -35.11
N CYS A 575 -22.81 29.10 -34.42
CA CYS A 575 -23.88 30.08 -34.23
C CYS A 575 -23.94 31.03 -35.45
N ASP A 576 -25.12 31.54 -35.80
CA ASP A 576 -25.25 32.57 -36.83
C ASP A 576 -24.60 33.91 -36.41
N GLU A 577 -24.42 34.86 -37.34
CA GLU A 577 -23.82 36.19 -37.10
C GLU A 577 -24.54 37.01 -36.00
N LYS A 578 -25.74 36.59 -35.58
CA LYS A 578 -26.53 37.22 -34.51
C LYS A 578 -26.47 36.47 -33.17
N GLY A 579 -25.64 35.44 -33.06
CA GLY A 579 -25.46 34.67 -31.82
C GLY A 579 -26.71 33.88 -31.41
N SER A 580 -27.64 33.65 -32.34
CA SER A 580 -28.77 32.74 -32.10
C SER A 580 -28.30 31.32 -32.41
N PRO A 581 -28.47 30.34 -31.49
CA PRO A 581 -28.40 28.94 -31.90
C PRO A 581 -29.48 28.76 -32.98
N LEU A 582 -29.11 28.24 -34.16
CA LEU A 582 -30.07 27.98 -35.23
C LEU A 582 -31.24 27.17 -34.64
N PRO A 583 -32.47 27.72 -34.56
CA PRO A 583 -33.54 27.16 -33.72
C PRO A 583 -34.02 25.76 -34.12
N ASN A 584 -33.53 25.22 -35.24
CA ASN A 584 -34.09 24.02 -35.88
C ASN A 584 -33.08 22.87 -36.08
N ILE A 585 -31.85 22.93 -35.55
CA ILE A 585 -30.87 21.83 -35.77
C ILE A 585 -31.21 20.56 -34.97
N ILE A 586 -31.93 20.68 -33.85
CA ILE A 586 -32.29 19.52 -33.00
C ILE A 586 -33.18 18.53 -33.75
N ASN A 587 -33.95 19.00 -34.73
CA ASN A 587 -34.87 18.16 -35.51
C ASN A 587 -34.28 17.63 -36.83
N ASP A 588 -33.06 18.01 -37.23
CA ASP A 588 -32.40 17.56 -38.47
C ASP A 588 -30.96 17.07 -38.19
N LEU A 589 -30.88 15.94 -37.48
CA LEU A 589 -29.64 15.21 -37.16
C LEU A 589 -28.92 14.59 -38.37
N ASP A 590 -29.53 14.59 -39.56
CA ASP A 590 -29.02 13.93 -40.76
C ASP A 590 -28.41 14.88 -41.82
N GLY A 591 -28.56 16.20 -41.65
CA GLY A 591 -28.20 17.19 -42.69
C GLY A 591 -27.02 18.12 -42.38
N THR A 592 -26.58 18.24 -41.11
CA THR A 592 -25.57 19.23 -40.73
C THR A 592 -24.15 18.70 -40.92
N THR A 593 -23.40 19.31 -41.84
CA THR A 593 -21.96 19.12 -41.94
C THR A 593 -21.27 20.16 -41.05
N ALA A 594 -20.24 19.77 -40.28
CA ALA A 594 -19.42 20.72 -39.52
C ALA A 594 -18.60 21.56 -40.52
N GLU A 595 -19.18 22.59 -41.11
CA GLU A 595 -18.45 23.59 -41.91
C GLU A 595 -17.48 24.40 -41.03
N SER A 596 -17.74 24.44 -39.71
CA SER A 596 -16.91 25.10 -38.71
C SER A 596 -16.87 24.27 -37.40
N GLY A 597 -15.96 24.60 -36.47
CA GLY A 597 -15.81 23.92 -35.16
C GLY A 597 -14.55 23.06 -35.05
N ILE A 598 -14.34 22.40 -33.90
CA ILE A 598 -13.09 21.66 -33.59
C ILE A 598 -12.78 20.54 -34.59
N ALA A 599 -13.83 19.97 -35.20
CA ALA A 599 -13.76 18.83 -36.10
C ALA A 599 -13.78 19.20 -37.59
N SER A 600 -13.84 20.51 -37.91
CA SER A 600 -13.98 20.99 -39.29
C SER A 600 -12.82 20.57 -40.22
N ALA A 601 -11.63 20.35 -39.66
CA ALA A 601 -10.45 19.85 -40.39
C ALA A 601 -10.28 18.31 -40.34
N GLY A 602 -11.16 17.59 -39.64
CA GLY A 602 -10.99 16.15 -39.38
C GLY A 602 -9.85 15.85 -38.39
N TRP A 603 -9.74 14.58 -37.98
CA TRP A 603 -8.71 14.11 -37.04
C TRP A 603 -8.01 12.84 -37.55
N PRO A 604 -7.08 12.93 -38.52
CA PRO A 604 -6.44 11.77 -39.15
C PRO A 604 -5.67 10.85 -38.19
N ARG A 605 -5.19 11.39 -37.06
CA ARG A 605 -4.32 10.70 -36.10
C ARG A 605 -5.05 10.34 -34.80
N LEU A 606 -6.38 10.43 -34.78
CA LEU A 606 -7.15 10.20 -33.58
C LEU A 606 -7.08 8.73 -33.16
N GLU A 607 -6.70 8.48 -31.91
CA GLU A 607 -6.60 7.16 -31.29
C GLU A 607 -7.77 6.91 -30.34
N VAL A 608 -8.22 7.94 -29.62
CA VAL A 608 -9.27 7.85 -28.60
C VAL A 608 -10.36 8.89 -28.87
N PHE A 609 -11.60 8.44 -29.03
CA PHE A 609 -12.77 9.30 -29.05
C PHE A 609 -13.80 8.80 -28.05
N ARG A 610 -14.20 9.66 -27.11
CA ARG A 610 -15.30 9.41 -26.18
C ARG A 610 -16.23 10.61 -26.14
N SER A 611 -17.52 10.37 -26.29
CA SER A 611 -18.56 11.37 -26.04
C SER A 611 -19.70 10.76 -25.23
N ARG A 612 -20.07 11.42 -24.13
CA ARG A 612 -21.24 11.06 -23.32
C ARG A 612 -22.53 11.75 -23.73
N GLY A 613 -22.47 12.78 -24.57
CA GLY A 613 -23.67 13.32 -25.20
C GLY A 613 -23.71 13.11 -26.72
N PRO A 614 -24.89 13.27 -27.33
CA PRO A 614 -25.14 12.91 -28.72
C PRO A 614 -24.48 13.88 -29.70
N ILE A 615 -23.91 13.35 -30.80
CA ILE A 615 -23.30 14.12 -31.89
C ILE A 615 -23.92 13.65 -33.21
N SER A 616 -24.20 14.58 -34.13
CA SER A 616 -24.81 14.24 -35.42
C SER A 616 -23.90 13.34 -36.27
N THR A 617 -24.53 12.47 -37.06
CA THR A 617 -23.82 11.45 -37.85
C THR A 617 -22.93 12.07 -38.92
N GLY A 618 -23.37 13.17 -39.54
CA GLY A 618 -22.60 13.94 -40.52
C GLY A 618 -21.31 14.50 -39.94
N ILE A 619 -21.36 15.04 -38.73
CA ILE A 619 -20.19 15.57 -38.01
C ILE A 619 -19.23 14.44 -37.66
N LEU A 620 -19.71 13.34 -37.08
CA LEU A 620 -18.88 12.18 -36.75
C LEU A 620 -18.20 11.59 -37.99
N ARG A 621 -18.92 11.50 -39.12
CA ARG A 621 -18.37 11.00 -40.40
C ARG A 621 -17.21 11.85 -40.88
N LYS A 622 -17.36 13.18 -40.84
CA LYS A 622 -16.29 14.13 -41.21
C LYS A 622 -15.12 14.07 -40.23
N ALA A 623 -15.42 14.00 -38.94
CA ALA A 623 -14.43 14.07 -37.87
C ALA A 623 -13.56 12.80 -37.74
N LEU A 624 -14.20 11.63 -37.76
CA LEU A 624 -13.59 10.34 -37.45
C LEU A 624 -13.30 9.49 -38.70
N GLY A 625 -13.88 9.82 -39.85
CA GLY A 625 -13.79 9.00 -41.06
C GLY A 625 -12.35 8.68 -41.47
N GLU A 626 -11.46 9.68 -41.42
CA GLU A 626 -10.05 9.49 -41.78
C GLU A 626 -9.26 8.67 -40.74
N ALA A 627 -9.51 8.86 -39.44
CA ALA A 627 -8.93 8.04 -38.37
C ALA A 627 -9.38 6.58 -38.44
N ALA A 628 -10.66 6.35 -38.76
CA ALA A 628 -11.21 5.02 -38.93
C ALA A 628 -10.60 4.33 -40.17
N ALA A 629 -10.51 5.04 -41.30
CA ALA A 629 -9.96 4.52 -42.54
C ALA A 629 -8.45 4.25 -42.47
N SER A 630 -7.69 5.12 -41.80
CA SER A 630 -6.23 4.95 -41.59
C SER A 630 -5.88 3.90 -40.54
N GLY A 631 -6.86 3.45 -39.74
CA GLY A 631 -6.65 2.50 -38.66
C GLY A 631 -5.99 3.10 -37.41
N SER A 632 -6.01 4.43 -37.26
CA SER A 632 -5.49 5.08 -36.05
C SER A 632 -6.44 4.92 -34.85
N LEU A 633 -7.75 4.86 -35.09
CA LEU A 633 -8.79 4.83 -34.06
C LEU A 633 -8.78 3.50 -33.30
N LYS A 634 -8.53 3.56 -31.98
CA LYS A 634 -8.45 2.38 -31.09
C LYS A 634 -9.61 2.31 -30.10
N VAL A 635 -10.11 3.47 -29.67
CA VAL A 635 -11.20 3.61 -28.69
C VAL A 635 -12.29 4.48 -29.28
N LEU A 636 -13.52 3.95 -29.32
CA LEU A 636 -14.70 4.66 -29.78
C LEU A 636 -15.83 4.50 -28.76
N GLU A 637 -16.19 5.57 -28.07
CA GLU A 637 -17.38 5.63 -27.23
C GLU A 637 -18.30 6.77 -27.68
N LEU A 638 -19.57 6.44 -27.89
CA LEU A 638 -20.59 7.38 -28.38
C LEU A 638 -21.78 7.41 -27.43
N ALA A 639 -22.63 8.42 -27.55
CA ALA A 639 -23.91 8.46 -26.87
C ALA A 639 -25.05 8.66 -27.86
N ILE A 640 -26.22 8.10 -27.53
CA ILE A 640 -27.46 8.30 -28.26
C ILE A 640 -28.35 9.24 -27.43
N ASN A 641 -29.22 10.00 -28.10
CA ASN A 641 -30.20 10.83 -27.41
C ASN A 641 -31.43 9.97 -27.08
N SER A 642 -31.48 9.32 -25.92
CA SER A 642 -32.66 8.55 -25.48
C SER A 642 -33.55 9.30 -24.49
N GLU A 643 -33.09 10.40 -23.89
CA GLU A 643 -33.79 11.07 -22.77
C GLU A 643 -34.68 12.27 -23.18
N GLU A 644 -34.61 12.77 -24.43
CA GLU A 644 -35.53 13.82 -24.91
C GLU A 644 -36.99 13.35 -25.11
N SER A 645 -37.30 12.06 -24.88
CA SER A 645 -38.67 11.56 -24.95
C SER A 645 -39.57 11.95 -23.77
N MET A 646 -39.08 12.73 -22.79
CA MET A 646 -39.96 13.35 -21.79
C MET A 646 -41.00 14.29 -22.42
N PHE A 647 -40.81 14.71 -23.68
CA PHE A 647 -41.77 15.52 -24.44
C PHE A 647 -42.33 14.79 -25.68
N GLY A 648 -42.89 13.59 -25.51
CA GLY A 648 -43.99 13.08 -26.35
C GLY A 648 -43.73 12.80 -27.84
N THR A 649 -42.55 13.08 -28.40
CA THR A 649 -42.16 12.66 -29.75
C THR A 649 -41.56 11.26 -29.70
N THR A 650 -42.03 10.39 -30.59
CA THR A 650 -41.50 9.03 -30.75
C THR A 650 -39.98 9.05 -30.84
N PRO A 651 -39.24 8.18 -30.10
CA PRO A 651 -37.79 8.11 -30.20
C PRO A 651 -37.42 7.83 -31.66
N ARG A 652 -36.77 8.80 -32.33
CA ARG A 652 -36.22 8.58 -33.67
C ARG A 652 -35.17 7.49 -33.56
N GLN A 653 -35.49 6.31 -34.08
CA GLN A 653 -34.63 5.14 -34.03
C GLN A 653 -33.38 5.39 -34.88
N LEU A 654 -32.24 5.65 -34.24
CA LEU A 654 -30.98 5.88 -34.94
C LEU A 654 -30.51 4.57 -35.60
N ASP A 655 -30.33 4.58 -36.93
CA ASP A 655 -29.79 3.44 -37.67
C ASP A 655 -28.26 3.37 -37.52
N LEU A 656 -27.78 2.39 -36.75
CA LEU A 656 -26.35 2.13 -36.55
C LEU A 656 -25.61 1.80 -37.86
N LYS A 657 -26.30 1.49 -38.97
CA LYS A 657 -25.67 1.41 -40.30
C LYS A 657 -25.05 2.74 -40.72
N ASN A 658 -25.59 3.87 -40.25
CA ASN A 658 -25.03 5.19 -40.54
C ASN A 658 -23.65 5.43 -39.92
N TRP A 659 -23.25 4.61 -38.93
CA TRP A 659 -21.94 4.60 -38.29
C TRP A 659 -20.98 3.55 -38.86
N ALA A 660 -21.35 2.89 -39.97
CA ALA A 660 -20.49 1.89 -40.61
C ALA A 660 -19.09 2.45 -40.97
N PHE A 661 -18.98 3.74 -41.26
CA PHE A 661 -17.70 4.41 -41.55
C PHE A 661 -16.67 4.28 -40.41
N ALA A 662 -17.13 4.06 -39.17
CA ALA A 662 -16.27 3.91 -37.99
C ALA A 662 -15.91 2.44 -37.69
N SER A 663 -16.41 1.47 -38.47
CA SER A 663 -16.21 0.01 -38.27
C SER A 663 -14.81 -0.43 -38.71
N SER A 664 -13.78 0.10 -38.04
CA SER A 664 -12.38 -0.18 -38.34
C SER A 664 -11.85 -1.37 -37.54
N SER A 665 -10.97 -2.16 -38.17
CA SER A 665 -10.31 -3.30 -37.51
C SER A 665 -9.32 -2.86 -36.41
N SER A 666 -8.93 -1.59 -36.37
CA SER A 666 -8.04 -1.04 -35.33
C SER A 666 -8.72 -0.83 -33.98
N VAL A 667 -10.05 -0.72 -33.95
CA VAL A 667 -10.83 -0.47 -32.74
C VAL A 667 -10.79 -1.71 -31.84
N ARG A 668 -10.33 -1.53 -30.60
CA ARG A 668 -10.29 -2.57 -29.56
C ARG A 668 -11.26 -2.31 -28.43
N HIS A 669 -11.64 -1.05 -28.24
CA HIS A 669 -12.58 -0.60 -27.23
C HIS A 669 -13.78 0.07 -27.89
N LEU A 670 -14.97 -0.46 -27.64
CA LEU A 670 -16.22 0.06 -28.16
C LEU A 670 -17.16 0.42 -27.01
N GLY A 671 -17.81 1.58 -27.05
CA GLY A 671 -18.80 1.91 -26.05
C GLY A 671 -19.98 2.74 -26.54
N LEU A 672 -21.07 2.61 -25.79
CA LEU A 672 -22.32 3.31 -26.06
C LEU A 672 -22.99 3.74 -24.75
N HIS A 673 -23.42 5.00 -24.72
CA HIS A 673 -24.10 5.65 -23.60
C HIS A 673 -25.53 6.08 -24.00
N HIS A 674 -26.45 6.11 -23.03
CA HIS A 674 -27.83 6.61 -23.15
C HIS A 674 -28.58 6.05 -24.35
N PHE A 675 -28.78 4.73 -24.41
CA PHE A 675 -29.38 4.07 -25.56
C PHE A 675 -30.47 3.08 -25.15
N ASN A 676 -31.55 3.03 -25.94
CA ASN A 676 -32.57 2.00 -25.87
C ASN A 676 -33.32 1.97 -27.21
N TRP A 677 -33.39 0.80 -27.88
CA TRP A 677 -34.11 0.64 -29.14
C TRP A 677 -35.52 0.07 -28.97
N ALA A 678 -36.01 -0.03 -27.74
CA ALA A 678 -37.35 -0.54 -27.49
C ALA A 678 -38.41 0.46 -28.01
N PRO A 679 -39.50 -0.02 -28.63
CA PRO A 679 -40.60 0.85 -29.03
C PRO A 679 -41.33 1.49 -27.85
N HIS A 680 -41.15 0.97 -26.63
CA HIS A 680 -41.70 1.50 -25.40
C HIS A 680 -40.60 1.67 -24.33
N HIS A 681 -40.56 2.82 -23.66
CA HIS A 681 -39.55 3.14 -22.63
C HIS A 681 -39.59 2.21 -21.39
N ALA A 682 -40.64 1.41 -21.25
CA ALA A 682 -40.82 0.47 -20.14
C ALA A 682 -39.97 -0.81 -20.27
N SER A 683 -39.50 -1.16 -21.47
CA SER A 683 -38.61 -2.29 -21.73
C SER A 683 -37.27 -1.81 -22.29
N PHE A 684 -36.24 -2.65 -22.20
CA PHE A 684 -34.93 -2.40 -22.77
C PHE A 684 -34.66 -3.31 -23.97
N GLU A 685 -34.21 -2.73 -25.08
CA GLU A 685 -33.79 -3.48 -26.26
C GLU A 685 -32.38 -3.05 -26.69
N GLY A 686 -31.44 -4.00 -26.62
CA GLY A 686 -30.01 -3.78 -26.87
C GLY A 686 -29.42 -4.61 -28.01
N LYS A 687 -30.21 -5.45 -28.70
CA LYS A 687 -29.73 -6.28 -29.82
C LYS A 687 -29.05 -5.46 -30.92
N PRO A 688 -29.52 -4.26 -31.31
CA PRO A 688 -28.84 -3.47 -32.32
C PRO A 688 -27.39 -3.13 -31.95
N PHE A 689 -27.08 -2.91 -30.67
CA PHE A 689 -25.70 -2.70 -30.22
C PHE A 689 -24.84 -3.96 -30.40
N ILE A 690 -25.38 -5.14 -30.09
CA ILE A 690 -24.68 -6.42 -30.30
C ILE A 690 -24.42 -6.64 -31.80
N ASP A 691 -25.41 -6.35 -32.66
CA ASP A 691 -25.24 -6.47 -34.12
C ASP A 691 -24.20 -5.49 -34.67
N TRP A 692 -24.08 -4.31 -34.05
CA TRP A 692 -23.05 -3.34 -34.38
C TRP A 692 -21.67 -3.76 -33.88
N LEU A 693 -21.58 -4.28 -32.65
CA LEU A 693 -20.34 -4.84 -32.07
C LEU A 693 -19.72 -5.90 -32.99
N GLU A 694 -20.54 -6.74 -33.63
CA GLU A 694 -20.05 -7.81 -34.52
C GLU A 694 -19.30 -7.29 -35.75
N LYS A 695 -19.53 -6.04 -36.15
CA LYS A 695 -18.81 -5.40 -37.26
C LYS A 695 -17.35 -5.07 -36.92
N PHE A 696 -16.96 -5.18 -35.66
CA PHE A 696 -15.60 -4.91 -35.20
C PHE A 696 -14.87 -6.23 -34.90
N PRO A 697 -13.87 -6.62 -35.72
CA PRO A 697 -13.23 -7.93 -35.57
C PRO A 697 -12.36 -8.05 -34.32
N ASN A 698 -11.79 -6.94 -33.83
CA ASN A 698 -10.75 -6.93 -32.79
C ASN A 698 -11.19 -6.28 -31.47
N VAL A 699 -12.49 -6.03 -31.27
CA VAL A 699 -13.00 -5.49 -30.00
C VAL A 699 -12.94 -6.55 -28.92
N ASP A 700 -12.21 -6.24 -27.85
CA ASP A 700 -12.11 -7.08 -26.65
C ASP A 700 -12.58 -6.38 -25.38
N THR A 701 -12.83 -5.07 -25.47
CA THR A 701 -13.25 -4.23 -24.36
C THR A 701 -14.52 -3.47 -24.74
N VAL A 702 -15.54 -3.55 -23.90
CA VAL A 702 -16.83 -2.88 -24.14
C VAL A 702 -17.20 -1.98 -22.97
N THR A 703 -17.74 -0.79 -23.26
CA THR A 703 -18.30 0.14 -22.27
C THR A 703 -19.78 0.40 -22.57
N VAL A 704 -20.68 0.09 -21.63
CA VAL A 704 -22.13 0.31 -21.83
C VAL A 704 -22.75 1.06 -20.67
N ALA A 705 -23.47 2.14 -20.99
CA ALA A 705 -24.25 2.91 -20.04
C ALA A 705 -25.67 3.10 -20.60
N PRO A 706 -26.53 2.07 -20.55
CA PRO A 706 -27.85 2.13 -21.17
C PRO A 706 -28.79 3.16 -20.52
N GLY A 707 -28.54 3.57 -19.27
CA GLY A 707 -29.44 4.44 -18.51
C GLY A 707 -30.40 3.65 -17.62
N ARG A 708 -31.37 4.33 -17.00
CA ARG A 708 -32.30 3.73 -16.03
C ARG A 708 -33.46 3.01 -16.74
N HIS A 709 -33.20 1.80 -17.21
CA HIS A 709 -34.22 0.94 -17.83
C HIS A 709 -34.41 -0.37 -17.04
N LYS A 710 -35.62 -0.96 -17.13
CA LYS A 710 -35.87 -2.32 -16.66
C LYS A 710 -35.33 -3.33 -17.67
N ASP A 711 -35.10 -4.56 -17.22
CA ASP A 711 -34.71 -5.69 -18.08
C ASP A 711 -33.36 -5.51 -18.83
N VAL A 712 -32.41 -4.81 -18.20
CA VAL A 712 -31.05 -4.63 -18.75
C VAL A 712 -30.17 -5.88 -18.58
N LEU A 713 -30.46 -6.73 -17.59
CA LEU A 713 -29.65 -7.91 -17.25
C LEU A 713 -29.46 -8.90 -18.42
N PRO A 714 -30.49 -9.30 -19.20
CA PRO A 714 -30.31 -10.18 -20.36
C PRO A 714 -29.31 -9.65 -21.39
N PHE A 715 -29.31 -8.34 -21.60
CA PHE A 715 -28.35 -7.69 -22.50
C PHE A 715 -26.93 -7.73 -21.95
N ILE A 716 -26.74 -7.41 -20.67
CA ILE A 716 -25.42 -7.52 -20.01
C ILE A 716 -24.92 -8.97 -20.02
N GLY A 717 -25.81 -9.95 -19.80
CA GLY A 717 -25.52 -11.37 -19.92
C GLY A 717 -25.07 -11.76 -21.33
N ALA A 718 -25.71 -11.23 -22.37
CA ALA A 718 -25.31 -11.46 -23.76
C ALA A 718 -23.91 -10.88 -24.06
N LEU A 719 -23.53 -9.74 -23.47
CA LEU A 719 -22.18 -9.20 -23.59
C LEU A 719 -21.14 -10.04 -22.83
N ILE A 720 -21.47 -10.52 -21.63
CA ILE A 720 -20.55 -11.36 -20.83
C ILE A 720 -20.27 -12.70 -21.53
N THR A 721 -21.28 -13.28 -22.17
CA THR A 721 -21.17 -14.56 -22.89
C THR A 721 -20.61 -14.41 -24.31
N HIS A 722 -20.37 -13.18 -24.77
CA HIS A 722 -19.86 -12.91 -26.10
C HIS A 722 -18.38 -13.34 -26.25
N PRO A 723 -18.02 -14.15 -27.26
CA PRO A 723 -16.70 -14.81 -27.33
C PRO A 723 -15.52 -13.85 -27.49
N LYS A 724 -15.74 -12.63 -28.02
CA LYS A 724 -14.69 -11.62 -28.22
C LYS A 724 -14.39 -10.80 -26.97
N ILE A 725 -15.33 -10.68 -26.03
CA ILE A 725 -15.24 -9.71 -24.92
C ILE A 725 -14.41 -10.30 -23.78
N LYS A 726 -13.42 -9.54 -23.32
CA LYS A 726 -12.57 -9.85 -22.16
C LYS A 726 -12.80 -8.90 -21.00
N THR A 727 -13.18 -7.65 -21.28
CA THR A 727 -13.44 -6.62 -20.28
C THR A 727 -14.74 -5.88 -20.60
N LEU A 728 -15.60 -5.73 -19.59
CA LEU A 728 -16.87 -5.02 -19.71
C LEU A 728 -16.94 -3.94 -18.62
N TYR A 729 -16.96 -2.68 -19.04
CA TYR A 729 -17.32 -1.54 -18.21
C TYR A 729 -18.82 -1.31 -18.33
N PHE A 730 -19.55 -1.27 -17.21
CA PHE A 730 -20.98 -1.01 -17.26
C PHE A 730 -21.48 -0.13 -16.12
N ASP A 731 -22.58 0.56 -16.39
CA ASP A 731 -23.34 1.30 -15.39
C ASP A 731 -24.33 0.39 -14.67
N PRO A 732 -24.22 0.17 -13.35
CA PRO A 732 -25.24 -0.58 -12.63
C PRO A 732 -26.54 0.23 -12.43
N ARG A 733 -26.58 1.53 -12.76
CA ARG A 733 -27.77 2.37 -12.63
C ARG A 733 -28.87 1.89 -13.57
N GLY A 734 -29.82 1.12 -13.04
CA GLY A 734 -30.92 0.49 -13.80
C GLY A 734 -31.15 -0.96 -13.40
N MET A 735 -30.14 -1.62 -12.84
CA MET A 735 -30.24 -2.98 -12.31
C MET A 735 -30.46 -2.97 -10.79
N ALA A 736 -31.20 -3.97 -10.30
CA ALA A 736 -31.30 -4.23 -8.87
C ALA A 736 -29.97 -4.81 -8.33
N ASN A 737 -29.73 -4.67 -7.02
CA ASN A 737 -28.53 -5.24 -6.37
C ASN A 737 -28.33 -6.74 -6.65
N PRO A 738 -29.38 -7.60 -6.65
CA PRO A 738 -29.24 -9.02 -6.98
C PRO A 738 -28.79 -9.26 -8.43
N GLU A 739 -29.34 -8.51 -9.39
CA GLU A 739 -28.99 -8.60 -10.82
C GLU A 739 -27.53 -8.20 -11.06
N THR A 740 -27.05 -7.18 -10.34
CA THR A 740 -25.65 -6.77 -10.39
C THR A 740 -24.73 -7.89 -9.89
N TYR A 741 -25.11 -8.58 -8.82
CA TYR A 741 -24.35 -9.73 -8.30
C TYR A 741 -24.36 -10.90 -9.28
N GLU A 742 -25.50 -11.18 -9.91
CA GLU A 742 -25.64 -12.21 -10.93
C GLU A 742 -24.73 -11.95 -12.13
N ALA A 743 -24.71 -10.73 -12.65
CA ALA A 743 -23.79 -10.32 -13.71
C ALA A 743 -22.32 -10.51 -13.30
N ILE A 744 -21.95 -10.14 -12.07
CA ILE A 744 -20.58 -10.32 -11.54
C ILE A 744 -20.18 -11.81 -11.50
N GLN A 745 -21.07 -12.68 -11.03
CA GLN A 745 -20.82 -14.14 -10.98
C GLN A 745 -20.70 -14.75 -12.38
N LEU A 746 -21.57 -14.33 -13.31
CA LEU A 746 -21.50 -14.75 -14.71
C LEU A 746 -20.17 -14.31 -15.34
N GLY A 747 -19.72 -13.09 -15.08
CA GLY A 747 -18.42 -12.59 -15.54
C GLY A 747 -17.25 -13.41 -15.01
N MET A 748 -17.25 -13.78 -13.72
CA MET A 748 -16.22 -14.66 -13.15
C MET A 748 -16.20 -16.04 -13.83
N THR A 749 -17.38 -16.59 -14.12
CA THR A 749 -17.52 -17.90 -14.76
C THR A 749 -17.03 -17.89 -16.22
N CYS A 750 -17.33 -16.83 -16.96
CA CYS A 750 -16.92 -16.65 -18.35
C CYS A 750 -15.51 -16.06 -18.51
N GLY A 751 -14.82 -15.70 -17.42
CA GLY A 751 -13.49 -15.09 -17.46
C GLY A 751 -13.47 -13.62 -17.94
N VAL A 752 -14.61 -12.93 -17.87
CA VAL A 752 -14.76 -11.52 -18.28
C VAL A 752 -14.57 -10.60 -17.08
N ARG A 753 -13.69 -9.60 -17.20
CA ARG A 753 -13.46 -8.60 -16.17
C ARG A 753 -14.55 -7.52 -16.19
N LEU A 754 -15.36 -7.49 -15.13
CA LEU A 754 -16.42 -6.49 -14.95
C LEU A 754 -15.92 -5.31 -14.11
N LEU A 755 -16.11 -4.09 -14.61
CA LEU A 755 -15.68 -2.85 -13.97
C LEU A 755 -16.82 -1.83 -13.98
N GLY A 756 -16.99 -1.08 -12.88
CA GLY A 756 -17.95 0.04 -12.86
C GLY A 756 -17.44 1.22 -13.69
N LEU A 757 -18.33 2.04 -14.27
CA LEU A 757 -17.95 3.22 -15.07
C LEU A 757 -17.07 4.25 -14.32
N ASN A 758 -17.13 4.29 -12.99
CA ASN A 758 -16.27 5.14 -12.18
C ASN A 758 -14.81 4.63 -12.09
N HIS A 759 -14.54 3.43 -12.59
CA HIS A 759 -13.22 2.81 -12.70
C HIS A 759 -12.68 2.87 -14.14
N GLY A 760 -13.11 3.87 -14.93
CA GLY A 760 -12.68 4.04 -16.32
C GLY A 760 -11.15 3.88 -16.49
N PRO A 761 -10.69 3.40 -17.66
CA PRO A 761 -9.28 3.11 -17.89
C PRO A 761 -8.45 4.36 -17.59
N SER A 762 -7.69 4.27 -16.50
CA SER A 762 -6.62 5.17 -16.04
C SER A 762 -6.37 6.35 -16.98
N ASN A 763 -6.82 7.54 -16.56
CA ASN A 763 -6.54 8.78 -17.27
C ASN A 763 -5.03 8.90 -17.51
N ALA A 764 -4.62 9.49 -18.63
CA ALA A 764 -3.21 9.83 -18.88
C ALA A 764 -2.59 10.71 -17.77
N PHE A 765 -3.43 11.35 -16.94
CA PHE A 765 -3.04 12.10 -15.74
C PHE A 765 -2.82 11.23 -14.49
N ASP A 766 -3.37 10.01 -14.44
CA ASP A 766 -3.22 9.06 -13.32
C ASP A 766 -2.01 8.12 -13.52
N GLY A 767 -1.55 7.98 -14.77
CA GLY A 767 -0.35 7.23 -15.16
C GLY A 767 0.95 7.97 -14.90
N GLY A 768 1.14 8.52 -13.69
CA GLY A 768 2.36 9.25 -13.35
C GLY A 768 2.22 10.18 -12.16
N GLY A 769 1.97 9.62 -10.98
CA GLY A 769 2.28 10.24 -9.68
C GLY A 769 1.91 11.72 -9.54
N PHE A 770 0.62 12.02 -9.34
CA PHE A 770 0.21 13.24 -8.63
C PHE A 770 -0.67 12.95 -7.41
N ASP A 771 -1.44 11.85 -7.43
CA ASP A 771 -2.17 11.38 -6.26
C ASP A 771 -1.44 10.22 -5.57
N GLY A 772 -0.57 10.56 -4.63
CA GLY A 772 -0.11 9.65 -3.57
C GLY A 772 -1.23 9.20 -2.61
N ALA A 773 -2.50 9.29 -3.02
CA ALA A 773 -3.66 8.83 -2.28
C ALA A 773 -4.23 7.61 -3.01
N ASN A 774 -3.59 6.46 -2.78
CA ASN A 774 -4.20 5.16 -2.99
C ASN A 774 -5.52 5.14 -2.20
N ARG A 775 -6.66 5.38 -2.87
CA ARG A 775 -7.97 5.51 -2.22
C ARG A 775 -8.54 4.17 -1.72
N ASP A 776 -7.87 3.04 -1.97
CA ASP A 776 -8.36 1.70 -1.59
C ASP A 776 -7.34 0.81 -0.87
N ARG A 777 -6.74 1.30 0.22
CA ARG A 777 -6.24 0.42 1.31
C ARG A 777 -6.64 0.97 2.67
N GLY A 778 -7.93 0.84 2.94
CA GLY A 778 -8.54 1.20 4.22
C GLY A 778 -9.88 0.52 4.45
N GLN A 779 -10.03 -0.73 4.01
CA GLN A 779 -11.08 -1.62 4.51
C GLN A 779 -10.42 -2.79 5.27
N ARG A 780 -10.84 -2.91 6.54
CA ARG A 780 -10.57 -3.96 7.55
C ARG A 780 -9.30 -3.81 8.41
N ALA A 781 -9.48 -3.25 9.61
CA ALA A 781 -9.69 -4.04 10.83
C ALA A 781 -10.52 -3.22 11.83
#